data_AF-A0A811TCX1-F1
#
_entry.id   AF-A0A811TCX1-F1
#
_cell.length_a   1.000
_cell.length_b   1.000
_cell.length_c   1.000
_cell.angle_alpha   90.00
_cell.angle_beta   90.00
_cell.angle_gamma   90.00
#
_symmetry.space_group_name_H-M   'P 1'
#
loop_
_entity.id
_entity.type
_entity.pdbx_description
1 polymer ?
#
loop_
_entity_poly.entity_id
_entity_poly.type
_entity_poly.pdbx_seq_one_letter_code
_entity_poly.pdbx_strand_id
1 'polypeptide(L)'
;MNTKILTVILLVVLTLPLASADWSQFRHDPERSGNASGDAPLTDTLLWKTKPTPAKVSYIGGGASIVDKRVYFSNWLGGMGLGDHLGLFCLNNSTGEILWKNPIGSLGGASTPAVSGDRVFVGSHAGDLYCVNATDGITIWHETIETNPSYWGVASSPVIYNDAVFVNSFSDGTLHAFDFDGNELWNITTGGGIGSYISPAASDGRIFFAGGDPALYCANISDYSILWKFNTSDDITTTPAIRDGVVFFATDSRMYAVDMDGGEVWNHSLSGTISSPAIAHDRVYIGSSDGVFYCFNASNGNDIWNLSVSGDIASSPAVACDTVYFGTNIGGKVVYALNATDGSVRWTYNTGNCVMPSPSVSDGILFIGSDTGYLYAFGTPDRFWKGNTVLLQGETLNVTANNSGTNYTINRTTALGAFIKAAGYGGFNFTTNDSCLTFIDSVAGVSNNEIEKKYWRYWINYPDDPEPTIAANVFELNASSTARDVVTFYYGKEEITPENSTMAIEITTQIIKKKPEVIFVTIERHEFIENTSGRSNSNITLLYPSDIQSGINLTGYDLVFLEHIGGETAEKLKNAVETANETGVPIISIHSDAYDDIFGNVNLTEHPFINQYWDNYNETNIARLLTYLEVNFCGLIGNIKDSLPIPDAFIHHPDAPQCFFDTGEYLKWYSDETNKTGYHYNQSNITIGIANWHVSTKSPEIEKLIHTLEEKGANVISIGFTGTAHLKEFYFINNSTIVDAIICTKSFRINFDDSAKGVLDLKTLNVPVMRAVRLYYMPPSLWRNETSHGISIMDLGFQVGLPELDGIIDPIVIAGKNASDYEYLPIDEQINWTCDRIISWGNLSHVPNEDKKNEDKKIAMIYYNHGGGKDNIGACYVNVPPSLKNIVSAMNESGWQNTVQNQVVRKTGVILKRHLWCVLKNSNQKYREDTSSQGKKHCSY
;
A
#
# COMPACT_ATOMS: atom_id res chain seq x y z
N MET A 1 48.13 -5.48 29.46
CA MET A 1 47.55 -6.11 28.26
C MET A 1 46.15 -5.56 28.11
N ASN A 2 46.00 -4.54 27.26
CA ASN A 2 44.74 -3.85 26.95
C ASN A 2 44.34 -4.24 25.53
N THR A 3 43.15 -4.82 25.36
CA THR A 3 42.54 -4.99 24.03
C THR A 3 41.07 -4.61 24.17
N LYS A 4 40.72 -3.42 23.68
CA LYS A 4 39.33 -2.98 23.46
C LYS A 4 38.87 -3.57 22.14
N ILE A 5 37.73 -4.28 22.13
CA ILE A 5 37.02 -4.68 20.91
C ILE A 5 35.67 -3.94 20.92
N LEU A 6 35.49 -3.06 19.93
CA LEU A 6 34.26 -2.38 19.56
C LEU A 6 33.27 -3.44 19.03
N THR A 7 32.02 -3.44 19.49
CA THR A 7 30.92 -4.17 18.84
C THR A 7 29.93 -3.15 18.31
N VAL A 8 29.79 -3.12 16.99
CA VAL A 8 28.88 -2.27 16.22
C VAL A 8 27.48 -2.88 16.29
N ILE A 9 26.49 -2.10 16.71
CA ILE A 9 25.06 -2.48 16.71
C ILE A 9 24.47 -1.90 15.43
N LEU A 10 24.05 -2.78 14.52
CA LEU A 10 23.33 -2.44 13.30
C LEU A 10 21.82 -2.47 13.63
N LEU A 11 21.19 -1.29 13.66
CA LEU A 11 19.77 -1.13 13.97
C LEU A 11 19.02 -0.94 12.65
N VAL A 12 18.36 -2.00 12.17
CA VAL A 12 17.52 -1.94 10.96
C VAL A 12 16.13 -1.48 11.39
N VAL A 13 15.78 -0.24 11.07
CA VAL A 13 14.45 0.35 11.29
C VAL A 13 13.62 0.06 10.05
N LEU A 14 12.64 -0.84 10.17
CA LEU A 14 11.60 -1.08 9.17
C LEU A 14 10.49 -0.04 9.35
N THR A 15 10.30 0.81 8.34
CA THR A 15 9.25 1.82 8.26
C THR A 15 8.08 1.28 7.44
N LEU A 16 6.88 1.29 8.03
CA LEU A 16 5.62 0.94 7.37
C LEU A 16 5.09 2.16 6.62
N PRO A 17 4.50 2.00 5.42
CA PRO A 17 3.98 3.13 4.65
C PRO A 17 2.65 3.61 5.24
N LEU A 18 2.61 4.88 5.67
CA LEU A 18 1.37 5.60 5.93
C LEU A 18 0.62 5.84 4.61
N ALA A 19 -0.68 6.17 4.69
CA ALA A 19 -1.47 6.61 3.53
C ALA A 19 -0.68 7.66 2.74
N SER A 20 -0.11 7.24 1.61
CA SER A 20 0.77 8.08 0.82
C SER A 20 -0.09 9.12 0.12
N ALA A 21 0.18 10.40 0.38
CA ALA A 21 -0.47 11.47 -0.34
C ALA A 21 -0.23 11.32 -1.85
N ASP A 22 -1.27 11.52 -2.65
CA ASP A 22 -1.30 11.24 -4.10
C ASP A 22 -0.20 11.99 -4.87
N TRP A 23 0.19 13.17 -4.37
CA TRP A 23 1.42 13.87 -4.74
C TRP A 23 1.97 14.61 -3.51
N SER A 24 2.70 13.87 -2.68
CA SER A 24 3.06 14.31 -1.33
C SER A 24 4.06 15.48 -1.29
N GLN A 25 4.89 15.66 -2.30
CA GLN A 25 5.99 16.63 -2.24
C GLN A 25 6.49 17.12 -3.60
N PHE A 26 7.43 18.08 -3.59
CA PHE A 26 8.16 18.48 -4.80
C PHE A 26 8.70 17.25 -5.53
N ARG A 27 8.41 17.14 -6.83
CA ARG A 27 8.82 16.00 -7.66
C ARG A 27 8.26 14.64 -7.19
N HIS A 28 7.05 14.63 -6.63
CA HIS A 28 6.24 13.44 -6.27
C HIS A 28 6.75 12.61 -5.09
N ASP A 29 8.02 12.19 -5.09
CA ASP A 29 8.58 11.19 -4.18
C ASP A 29 9.87 11.66 -3.49
N PRO A 30 10.35 10.97 -2.42
CA PRO A 30 11.63 11.26 -1.73
C PRO A 30 12.84 11.32 -2.67
N GLU A 31 12.87 10.50 -3.71
CA GLU A 31 13.92 10.41 -4.72
C GLU A 31 13.91 11.59 -5.70
N ARG A 32 12.84 12.40 -5.69
CA ARG A 32 12.56 13.52 -6.58
C ARG A 32 12.48 13.14 -8.05
N SER A 33 12.00 11.92 -8.35
CA SER A 33 11.89 11.42 -9.72
C SER A 33 10.91 12.26 -10.56
N GLY A 34 9.88 12.83 -9.93
CA GLY A 34 8.71 13.48 -10.54
C GLY A 34 8.02 12.64 -11.61
N ASN A 35 8.00 11.33 -11.38
CA ASN A 35 7.27 10.33 -12.15
C ASN A 35 6.23 9.66 -11.25
N ALA A 36 4.94 9.83 -11.57
CA ALA A 36 3.86 9.23 -10.80
C ALA A 36 3.37 7.87 -11.32
N SER A 37 3.71 7.47 -12.55
CA SER A 37 3.07 6.29 -13.19
C SER A 37 3.99 5.44 -14.09
N GLY A 38 5.31 5.57 -13.96
CA GLY A 38 6.28 4.74 -14.67
C GLY A 38 6.54 5.18 -16.12
N ASP A 39 5.51 5.16 -16.97
CA ASP A 39 5.64 5.36 -18.42
C ASP A 39 5.97 6.80 -18.83
N ALA A 40 6.82 6.94 -19.85
CA ALA A 40 7.34 8.22 -20.31
C ALA A 40 7.25 8.40 -21.83
N PRO A 41 7.01 9.62 -22.33
CA PRO A 41 6.94 9.87 -23.77
C PRO A 41 8.31 9.77 -24.45
N LEU A 42 8.42 8.84 -25.40
CA LEU A 42 9.65 8.62 -26.18
C LEU A 42 9.80 9.56 -27.39
N THR A 43 8.78 10.37 -27.69
CA THR A 43 8.76 11.34 -28.79
C THR A 43 8.37 12.73 -28.29
N ASP A 44 8.64 13.75 -29.10
CA ASP A 44 8.29 15.15 -28.84
C ASP A 44 6.85 15.50 -29.26
N THR A 45 5.97 14.49 -29.35
CA THR A 45 4.60 14.66 -29.82
C THR A 45 3.80 15.51 -28.84
N LEU A 46 3.46 16.72 -29.24
CA LEU A 46 2.68 17.66 -28.45
C LEU A 46 1.19 17.26 -28.47
N LEU A 47 0.65 16.86 -27.32
CA LEU A 47 -0.78 16.58 -27.16
C LEU A 47 -1.58 17.88 -27.14
N TRP A 48 -1.18 18.77 -26.24
CA TRP A 48 -1.77 20.09 -26.07
C TRP A 48 -0.78 21.03 -25.41
N LYS A 49 -1.04 22.33 -25.54
CA LYS A 49 -0.42 23.36 -24.71
C LYS A 49 -1.46 24.38 -24.30
N THR A 50 -1.48 24.73 -23.03
CA THR A 50 -2.46 25.66 -22.47
C THR A 50 -1.75 26.87 -21.91
N LYS A 51 -2.21 28.05 -22.32
CA LYS A 51 -1.81 29.32 -21.70
C LYS A 51 -2.92 29.78 -20.75
N PRO A 52 -2.80 29.50 -19.44
CA PRO A 52 -3.86 29.79 -18.48
C PRO A 52 -4.15 31.28 -18.32
N THR A 53 -3.20 32.14 -18.70
CA THR A 53 -3.27 33.58 -18.48
C THR A 53 -3.01 34.33 -19.78
N PRO A 54 -3.96 35.14 -20.28
CA PRO A 54 -3.80 35.90 -21.53
C PRO A 54 -2.80 37.08 -21.40
N ALA A 55 -2.32 37.38 -20.19
CA ALA A 55 -1.34 38.43 -19.95
C ALA A 55 -0.04 38.20 -20.75
N LYS A 56 0.56 39.30 -21.23
CA LYS A 56 1.81 39.24 -22.02
C LYS A 56 3.02 38.75 -21.22
N VAL A 57 2.97 38.80 -19.88
CA VAL A 57 4.10 38.47 -18.99
C VAL A 57 3.59 37.66 -17.79
N SER A 58 3.34 36.37 -18.00
CA SER A 58 3.02 35.41 -16.94
C SER A 58 3.88 34.16 -17.17
N TYR A 59 4.53 33.69 -16.11
CA TYR A 59 5.48 32.60 -16.14
C TYR A 59 4.97 31.46 -15.27
N ILE A 60 5.19 30.23 -15.69
CA ILE A 60 5.00 29.07 -14.83
C ILE A 60 6.33 28.89 -14.10
N GLY A 61 6.33 28.92 -12.77
CA GLY A 61 7.56 28.89 -11.96
C GLY A 61 7.77 27.56 -11.25
N GLY A 62 6.69 26.99 -10.70
CA GLY A 62 6.70 25.66 -10.07
C GLY A 62 6.57 24.52 -11.08
N GLY A 63 6.85 23.30 -10.61
CA GLY A 63 6.47 22.08 -11.32
C GLY A 63 4.94 21.89 -11.33
N ALA A 64 4.50 20.81 -11.98
CA ALA A 64 3.09 20.43 -12.02
C ALA A 64 2.87 19.16 -11.19
N SER A 65 1.77 19.09 -10.47
CA SER A 65 1.38 17.91 -9.67
C SER A 65 0.22 17.23 -10.35
N ILE A 66 0.27 15.91 -10.52
CA ILE A 66 -0.72 15.16 -11.29
C ILE A 66 -1.39 14.13 -10.39
N VAL A 67 -2.70 14.27 -10.21
CA VAL A 67 -3.54 13.38 -9.40
C VAL A 67 -4.90 13.26 -10.09
N ASP A 68 -5.44 12.05 -10.23
CA ASP A 68 -6.80 11.80 -10.73
C ASP A 68 -7.18 12.56 -12.01
N LYS A 69 -6.32 12.48 -13.04
CA LYS A 69 -6.49 13.18 -14.32
C LYS A 69 -6.51 14.71 -14.23
N ARG A 70 -6.07 15.27 -13.11
CA ARG A 70 -5.94 16.70 -12.87
C ARG A 70 -4.47 17.09 -12.78
N VAL A 71 -4.16 18.23 -13.37
CA VAL A 71 -2.81 18.82 -13.36
C VAL A 71 -2.87 20.14 -12.61
N TYR A 72 -2.20 20.21 -11.46
CA TYR A 72 -2.15 21.37 -10.59
C TYR A 72 -0.82 22.10 -10.76
N PHE A 73 -0.84 23.41 -10.96
CA PHE A 73 0.37 24.21 -11.03
C PHE A 73 0.07 25.68 -10.71
N SER A 74 1.08 26.40 -10.23
CA SER A 74 1.00 27.83 -10.02
C SER A 74 1.73 28.61 -11.10
N ASN A 75 1.31 29.84 -11.33
CA ASN A 75 2.03 30.81 -12.14
C ASN A 75 2.36 32.07 -11.34
N TRP A 76 3.24 32.90 -11.90
CA TRP A 76 3.67 34.16 -11.31
C TRP A 76 3.98 35.20 -12.39
N LEU A 77 4.33 36.41 -11.96
CA LEU A 77 4.45 37.59 -12.82
C LEU A 77 5.90 38.02 -13.05
N GLY A 78 6.27 38.23 -14.32
CA GLY A 78 7.60 38.73 -14.70
C GLY A 78 7.82 40.25 -14.69
N GLY A 79 7.01 41.03 -14.00
CA GLY A 79 7.04 42.50 -14.06
C GLY A 79 6.16 43.19 -13.02
N MET A 80 6.00 44.53 -13.05
CA MET A 80 5.19 45.30 -12.07
C MET A 80 3.76 45.53 -12.56
N GLY A 81 2.90 44.51 -12.51
CA GLY A 81 1.50 44.61 -12.94
C GLY A 81 0.57 43.68 -12.15
N LEU A 82 -0.20 44.24 -11.22
CA LEU A 82 -1.21 43.53 -10.45
C LEU A 82 -2.35 43.04 -11.35
N GLY A 83 -2.82 41.80 -11.18
CA GLY A 83 -3.97 41.31 -11.93
C GLY A 83 -4.55 40.00 -11.42
N ASP A 84 -5.87 39.89 -11.50
CA ASP A 84 -6.77 38.75 -11.24
C ASP A 84 -6.53 37.52 -12.15
N HIS A 85 -5.41 37.48 -12.88
CA HIS A 85 -5.10 36.46 -13.86
C HIS A 85 -4.01 35.46 -13.40
N LEU A 86 -3.37 35.69 -12.25
CA LEU A 86 -2.40 34.80 -11.63
C LEU A 86 -3.04 33.89 -10.58
N GLY A 87 -2.37 32.80 -10.21
CA GLY A 87 -2.85 31.90 -9.17
C GLY A 87 -2.42 30.45 -9.32
N LEU A 88 -3.16 29.57 -8.65
CA LEU A 88 -3.14 28.12 -8.76
C LEU A 88 -4.20 27.70 -9.78
N PHE A 89 -3.83 26.83 -10.70
CA PHE A 89 -4.70 26.31 -11.75
C PHE A 89 -4.82 24.80 -11.61
N CYS A 90 -5.99 24.30 -11.98
CA CYS A 90 -6.24 22.88 -12.18
C CYS A 90 -6.72 22.66 -13.61
N LEU A 91 -6.01 21.83 -14.36
CA LEU A 91 -6.35 21.46 -15.74
C LEU A 91 -6.69 19.97 -15.83
N ASN A 92 -7.47 19.62 -16.85
CA ASN A 92 -7.63 18.23 -17.26
C ASN A 92 -6.34 17.73 -17.95
N ASN A 93 -5.82 16.57 -17.56
CA ASN A 93 -4.54 16.06 -18.06
C ASN A 93 -4.57 15.65 -19.55
N SER A 94 -5.70 15.18 -20.08
CA SER A 94 -5.85 14.74 -21.47
C SER A 94 -6.15 15.89 -22.42
N THR A 95 -6.93 16.89 -21.99
CA THR A 95 -7.39 17.97 -22.88
C THR A 95 -6.68 19.30 -22.70
N GLY A 96 -6.04 19.51 -21.54
CA GLY A 96 -5.48 20.81 -21.16
C GLY A 96 -6.53 21.87 -20.83
N GLU A 97 -7.80 21.50 -20.70
CA GLU A 97 -8.89 22.41 -20.32
C GLU A 97 -8.74 22.85 -18.86
N ILE A 98 -8.91 24.14 -18.58
CA ILE A 98 -8.89 24.69 -17.22
C ILE A 98 -10.18 24.30 -16.52
N LEU A 99 -10.08 23.47 -15.49
CA LEU A 99 -11.20 23.03 -14.67
C LEU A 99 -11.60 24.10 -13.65
N TRP A 100 -10.60 24.66 -12.96
CA TRP A 100 -10.79 25.77 -12.03
C TRP A 100 -9.51 26.58 -11.86
N LYS A 101 -9.67 27.74 -11.22
CA LYS A 101 -8.57 28.63 -10.85
C LYS A 101 -8.81 29.20 -9.45
N ASN A 102 -7.75 29.21 -8.64
CA ASN A 102 -7.69 29.93 -7.37
C ASN A 102 -6.65 31.07 -7.44
N PRO A 103 -6.95 32.31 -7.02
CA PRO A 103 -6.04 33.44 -7.17
C PRO A 103 -4.84 33.50 -6.21
N ILE A 104 -4.70 32.58 -5.24
CA ILE A 104 -3.66 32.51 -4.18
C ILE A 104 -2.81 33.79 -4.00
N GLY A 105 -3.19 34.63 -3.03
CA GLY A 105 -2.48 35.89 -2.74
C GLY A 105 -2.57 36.97 -3.83
N SER A 106 -3.41 36.79 -4.86
CA SER A 106 -3.55 37.65 -6.06
C SER A 106 -2.29 37.80 -6.93
N LEU A 107 -1.15 37.27 -6.48
CA LEU A 107 0.15 37.34 -7.14
C LEU A 107 0.61 35.97 -7.66
N GLY A 108 -0.11 34.90 -7.34
CA GLY A 108 0.31 33.56 -7.69
C GLY A 108 1.48 33.08 -6.83
N GLY A 109 2.32 32.20 -7.38
CA GLY A 109 3.47 31.63 -6.69
C GLY A 109 4.33 30.76 -7.59
N ALA A 110 5.50 30.37 -7.10
CA ALA A 110 6.43 29.47 -7.79
C ALA A 110 6.62 28.12 -7.06
N SER A 111 5.80 27.86 -6.04
CA SER A 111 5.73 26.60 -5.29
C SER A 111 5.08 25.50 -6.14
N THR A 112 5.65 24.29 -6.11
CA THR A 112 4.97 23.13 -6.70
C THR A 112 3.89 22.65 -5.71
N PRO A 113 2.63 22.49 -6.13
CA PRO A 113 1.58 22.09 -5.20
C PRO A 113 1.78 20.68 -4.64
N ALA A 114 1.44 20.44 -3.38
CA ALA A 114 1.31 19.09 -2.84
C ALA A 114 -0.18 18.72 -2.74
N VAL A 115 -0.55 17.47 -3.01
CA VAL A 115 -1.93 17.02 -3.09
C VAL A 115 -2.12 15.76 -2.25
N SER A 116 -3.15 15.77 -1.39
CA SER A 116 -3.59 14.60 -0.63
C SER A 116 -5.11 14.59 -0.55
N GLY A 117 -5.74 13.60 -1.16
CA GLY A 117 -7.20 13.48 -1.19
C GLY A 117 -7.87 14.71 -1.80
N ASP A 118 -8.74 15.37 -1.04
CA ASP A 118 -9.49 16.55 -1.49
C ASP A 118 -8.77 17.89 -1.26
N ARG A 119 -7.48 17.87 -0.86
CA ARG A 119 -6.72 19.07 -0.50
C ARG A 119 -5.48 19.27 -1.37
N VAL A 120 -5.26 20.53 -1.77
CA VAL A 120 -4.08 21.01 -2.48
C VAL A 120 -3.39 22.07 -1.63
N PHE A 121 -2.14 21.83 -1.26
CA PHE A 121 -1.31 22.76 -0.50
C PHE A 121 -0.31 23.46 -1.41
N VAL A 122 -0.19 24.78 -1.31
CA VAL A 122 0.72 25.56 -2.17
C VAL A 122 1.17 26.86 -1.51
N GLY A 123 2.45 27.20 -1.68
CA GLY A 123 2.98 28.49 -1.24
C GLY A 123 2.72 29.61 -2.25
N SER A 124 2.49 30.83 -1.75
CA SER A 124 2.22 32.01 -2.57
C SER A 124 3.33 33.05 -2.49
N HIS A 125 3.40 33.89 -3.52
CA HIS A 125 4.30 35.06 -3.56
C HIS A 125 3.96 36.09 -2.47
N ALA A 126 2.74 36.07 -1.92
CA ALA A 126 2.31 36.99 -0.86
C ALA A 126 2.84 36.61 0.54
N GLY A 127 3.50 35.46 0.68
CA GLY A 127 4.05 35.00 1.96
C GLY A 127 3.18 33.95 2.67
N ASP A 128 2.06 33.54 2.07
CA ASP A 128 1.14 32.57 2.66
C ASP A 128 1.34 31.14 2.13
N LEU A 129 1.09 30.16 2.99
CA LEU A 129 0.74 28.77 2.65
C LEU A 129 -0.78 28.67 2.49
N TYR A 130 -1.26 28.13 1.36
CA TYR A 130 -2.68 27.91 1.10
C TYR A 130 -3.05 26.44 1.17
N CYS A 131 -4.25 26.15 1.65
CA CYS A 131 -4.97 24.89 1.41
C CYS A 131 -6.22 25.18 0.58
N VAL A 132 -6.34 24.48 -0.55
CA VAL A 132 -7.39 24.67 -1.56
C VAL A 132 -8.08 23.34 -1.81
N ASN A 133 -9.40 23.34 -1.96
CA ASN A 133 -10.15 22.13 -2.32
C ASN A 133 -9.77 21.67 -3.74
N ALA A 134 -9.34 20.42 -3.87
CA ALA A 134 -8.87 19.84 -5.12
C ALA A 134 -9.96 19.76 -6.21
N THR A 135 -11.23 19.64 -5.80
CA THR A 135 -12.35 19.44 -6.71
C THR A 135 -12.76 20.74 -7.41
N ASP A 136 -12.93 21.82 -6.66
CA ASP A 136 -13.53 23.07 -7.14
C ASP A 136 -12.62 24.31 -7.06
N GLY A 137 -11.45 24.18 -6.42
CA GLY A 137 -10.48 25.26 -6.32
C GLY A 137 -10.82 26.31 -5.26
N ILE A 138 -11.77 26.07 -4.37
CA ILE A 138 -12.10 27.01 -3.29
C ILE A 138 -11.04 26.93 -2.19
N THR A 139 -10.55 28.09 -1.72
CA THR A 139 -9.64 28.16 -0.56
C THR A 139 -10.37 27.66 0.68
N ILE A 140 -9.79 26.66 1.36
CA ILE A 140 -10.26 26.16 2.65
C ILE A 140 -9.70 27.05 3.75
N TRP A 141 -8.38 27.23 3.76
CA TRP A 141 -7.66 28.13 4.67
C TRP A 141 -6.36 28.63 4.02
N HIS A 142 -5.77 29.68 4.59
CA HIS A 142 -4.40 30.09 4.30
C HIS A 142 -3.76 30.67 5.56
N GLU A 143 -2.45 30.49 5.70
CA GLU A 143 -1.66 30.98 6.83
C GLU A 143 -0.45 31.76 6.33
N THR A 144 -0.24 32.96 6.88
CA THR A 144 0.91 33.81 6.53
C THR A 144 2.14 33.34 7.29
N ILE A 145 3.09 32.73 6.60
CA ILE A 145 4.37 32.28 7.19
C ILE A 145 5.51 33.27 6.95
N GLU A 146 5.42 34.09 5.91
CA GLU A 146 6.34 35.21 5.66
C GLU A 146 5.59 36.55 5.64
N THR A 147 5.73 37.34 6.70
CA THR A 147 5.11 38.68 6.78
C THR A 147 5.76 39.73 5.88
N ASN A 148 7.04 39.56 5.54
CA ASN A 148 7.80 40.43 4.66
C ASN A 148 8.51 39.55 3.61
N PRO A 149 7.75 38.94 2.69
CA PRO A 149 8.28 37.93 1.80
C PRO A 149 9.41 38.49 0.93
N SER A 150 10.42 37.65 0.71
CA SER A 150 11.45 37.93 -0.29
C SER A 150 10.84 37.95 -1.71
N TYR A 151 11.65 38.25 -2.74
CA TYR A 151 11.15 38.36 -4.12
C TYR A 151 10.36 37.13 -4.60
N TRP A 152 10.62 35.95 -4.05
CA TRP A 152 9.96 34.69 -4.45
C TRP A 152 8.80 34.27 -3.53
N GLY A 153 8.55 34.99 -2.43
CA GLY A 153 7.63 34.59 -1.36
C GLY A 153 7.85 33.16 -0.90
N VAL A 154 6.77 32.43 -0.62
CA VAL A 154 6.84 31.01 -0.27
C VAL A 154 6.93 30.17 -1.54
N ALA A 155 8.10 30.17 -2.18
CA ALA A 155 8.40 29.23 -3.29
C ALA A 155 8.79 27.82 -2.79
N SER A 156 8.85 27.62 -1.48
CA SER A 156 9.05 26.31 -0.89
C SER A 156 7.84 25.45 -1.24
N SER A 157 8.07 24.26 -1.77
CA SER A 157 7.00 23.33 -2.10
C SER A 157 6.65 22.55 -0.83
N PRO A 158 5.36 22.48 -0.44
CA PRO A 158 4.97 21.75 0.76
C PRO A 158 5.34 20.26 0.66
N VAL A 159 5.65 19.66 1.81
CA VAL A 159 5.82 18.22 1.96
C VAL A 159 4.72 17.71 2.86
N ILE A 160 3.97 16.71 2.40
CA ILE A 160 2.95 16.02 3.16
C ILE A 160 3.57 14.73 3.69
N TYR A 161 3.62 14.58 5.01
CA TYR A 161 4.12 13.37 5.65
C TYR A 161 3.38 13.16 6.98
N ASN A 162 2.75 12.00 7.14
CA ASN A 162 1.96 11.62 8.33
C ASN A 162 0.88 12.64 8.70
N ASP A 163 0.03 13.02 7.73
CA ASP A 163 -1.06 14.01 7.89
C ASP A 163 -0.60 15.40 8.37
N ALA A 164 0.69 15.70 8.26
CA ALA A 164 1.25 17.01 8.50
C ALA A 164 1.84 17.59 7.21
N VAL A 165 1.79 18.91 7.11
CA VAL A 165 2.29 19.70 5.99
C VAL A 165 3.50 20.51 6.45
N PHE A 166 4.64 20.27 5.83
CA PHE A 166 5.90 20.92 6.14
C PHE A 166 6.30 21.90 5.06
N VAL A 167 6.75 23.10 5.44
CA VAL A 167 7.15 24.15 4.50
C VAL A 167 8.24 25.02 5.12
N ASN A 168 9.19 25.49 4.30
CA ASN A 168 10.20 26.43 4.76
C ASN A 168 9.79 27.88 4.50
N SER A 169 10.04 28.74 5.48
CA SER A 169 10.20 30.18 5.29
C SER A 169 11.65 30.49 4.93
N PHE A 170 11.83 31.29 3.88
CA PHE A 170 13.13 31.69 3.36
C PHE A 170 13.71 32.89 4.06
N SER A 171 12.87 33.79 4.56
CA SER A 171 13.32 35.05 5.16
C SER A 171 14.08 34.86 6.49
N ASP A 172 13.79 33.77 7.21
CA ASP A 172 14.30 33.49 8.54
C ASP A 172 14.77 32.03 8.76
N GLY A 173 14.71 31.19 7.71
CA GLY A 173 15.21 29.81 7.76
C GLY A 173 14.41 28.93 8.72
N THR A 174 13.10 29.20 8.83
CA THR A 174 12.18 28.48 9.69
C THR A 174 11.49 27.35 8.92
N LEU A 175 11.58 26.12 9.44
CA LEU A 175 10.74 25.00 9.02
C LEU A 175 9.45 25.02 9.84
N HIS A 176 8.30 25.13 9.17
CA HIS A 176 6.98 25.08 9.79
C HIS A 176 6.32 23.73 9.54
N ALA A 177 5.52 23.28 10.51
CA ALA A 177 4.66 22.11 10.41
C ALA A 177 3.22 22.48 10.74
N PHE A 178 2.29 22.13 9.85
CA PHE A 178 0.85 22.35 10.00
C PHE A 178 0.08 21.03 9.96
N ASP A 179 -1.07 20.97 10.62
CA ASP A 179 -2.06 19.95 10.30
C ASP A 179 -2.85 20.31 9.03
N PHE A 180 -3.72 19.41 8.58
CA PHE A 180 -4.52 19.63 7.38
C PHE A 180 -5.58 20.72 7.54
N ASP A 181 -5.91 21.13 8.76
CA ASP A 181 -6.89 22.18 9.06
C ASP A 181 -6.25 23.57 9.24
N GLY A 182 -4.93 23.66 9.10
CA GLY A 182 -4.18 24.91 9.09
C GLY A 182 -3.66 25.33 10.46
N ASN A 183 -3.76 24.46 11.47
CA ASN A 183 -3.15 24.75 12.77
C ASN A 183 -1.65 24.45 12.71
N GLU A 184 -0.82 25.44 13.08
CA GLU A 184 0.62 25.22 13.22
C GLU A 184 0.86 24.26 14.40
N LEU A 185 1.45 23.10 14.12
CA LEU A 185 1.80 22.09 15.10
C LEU A 185 3.08 22.48 15.86
N TRP A 186 4.09 22.90 15.11
CA TRP A 186 5.40 23.34 15.62
C TRP A 186 6.20 24.03 14.51
N ASN A 187 7.27 24.72 14.92
CA ASN A 187 8.28 25.23 13.99
C ASN A 187 9.70 25.11 14.58
N ILE A 188 10.70 25.07 13.70
CA ILE A 188 12.12 25.09 14.06
C ILE A 188 12.79 26.20 13.25
N THR A 189 13.31 27.21 13.94
CA THR A 189 14.08 28.30 13.31
C THR A 189 15.57 28.06 13.45
N THR A 190 16.29 28.17 12.34
CA THR A 190 17.77 28.11 12.32
C THR A 190 18.39 29.50 12.31
N GLY A 191 17.60 30.53 11.99
CA GLY A 191 18.02 31.93 11.91
C GLY A 191 18.83 32.22 10.65
N GLY A 192 18.59 33.38 10.04
CA GLY A 192 19.18 33.74 8.75
C GLY A 192 18.33 33.24 7.58
N GLY A 193 18.48 33.85 6.40
CA GLY A 193 17.68 33.46 5.24
C GLY A 193 18.25 32.24 4.52
N ILE A 194 17.40 31.45 3.87
CA ILE A 194 17.81 30.33 3.00
C ILE A 194 17.57 30.65 1.53
N GLY A 195 18.22 29.90 0.64
CA GLY A 195 18.01 30.01 -0.80
C GLY A 195 16.55 29.80 -1.21
N SER A 196 16.09 30.59 -2.19
CA SER A 196 14.75 30.43 -2.75
C SER A 196 14.63 29.11 -3.53
N TYR A 197 13.44 28.53 -3.58
CA TYR A 197 13.12 27.21 -4.21
C TYR A 197 13.59 25.96 -3.44
N ILE A 198 14.08 26.12 -2.20
CA ILE A 198 14.47 24.99 -1.37
C ILE A 198 13.27 24.50 -0.56
N SER A 199 13.00 23.20 -0.64
CA SER A 199 11.92 22.54 0.10
C SER A 199 12.51 21.55 1.10
N PRO A 200 11.79 21.21 2.18
CA PRO A 200 12.20 20.11 3.04
C PRO A 200 12.04 18.76 2.33
N ALA A 201 12.58 17.70 2.93
CA ALA A 201 12.39 16.31 2.52
C ALA A 201 12.12 15.46 3.77
N ALA A 202 11.17 14.52 3.73
CA ALA A 202 10.85 13.65 4.86
C ALA A 202 11.04 12.18 4.49
N SER A 203 11.60 11.40 5.41
CA SER A 203 11.68 9.94 5.33
C SER A 203 11.94 9.37 6.72
N ASP A 204 11.44 8.17 6.99
CA ASP A 204 11.67 7.40 8.21
C ASP A 204 11.44 8.17 9.54
N GLY A 205 10.38 8.98 9.58
CA GLY A 205 10.07 9.82 10.75
C GLY A 205 11.06 10.97 11.00
N ARG A 206 11.94 11.26 10.02
CA ARG A 206 12.90 12.36 10.02
C ARG A 206 12.54 13.36 8.92
N ILE A 207 12.85 14.63 9.17
CA ILE A 207 12.73 15.71 8.19
C ILE A 207 14.07 16.42 8.02
N PHE A 208 14.44 16.62 6.76
CA PHE A 208 15.70 17.21 6.32
C PHE A 208 15.42 18.56 5.68
N PHE A 209 16.15 19.59 6.10
CA PHE A 209 15.93 20.95 5.62
C PHE A 209 17.21 21.77 5.68
N ALA A 210 17.37 22.72 4.76
CA ALA A 210 18.46 23.68 4.79
C ALA A 210 18.22 24.69 5.90
N GLY A 211 19.26 25.02 6.67
CA GLY A 211 19.21 26.11 7.64
C GLY A 211 19.71 27.43 7.05
N GLY A 212 19.47 28.55 7.76
CA GLY A 212 19.96 29.89 7.40
C GLY A 212 21.47 30.08 7.53
N ASP A 213 22.18 29.01 7.89
CA ASP A 213 23.62 28.88 7.83
C ASP A 213 24.02 27.72 6.90
N PRO A 214 25.28 27.64 6.42
CA PRO A 214 25.77 26.58 5.52
C PRO A 214 25.69 25.16 6.13
N ALA A 215 24.48 24.60 6.22
CA ALA A 215 24.25 23.31 6.84
C ALA A 215 22.90 22.68 6.46
N LEU A 216 22.90 21.35 6.40
CA LEU A 216 21.70 20.53 6.35
C LEU A 216 21.34 20.11 7.79
N TYR A 217 20.08 20.32 8.17
CA TYR A 217 19.53 19.91 9.45
C TYR A 217 18.67 18.66 9.28
N CYS A 218 18.69 17.80 10.29
CA CYS A 218 17.79 16.66 10.42
C CYS A 218 17.06 16.76 11.75
N ALA A 219 15.73 16.72 11.71
CA ALA A 219 14.86 16.75 12.89
C ALA A 219 13.98 15.50 12.96
N ASN A 220 13.63 15.10 14.18
CA ASN A 220 12.63 14.08 14.43
C ASN A 220 11.22 14.67 14.30
N ILE A 221 10.36 14.06 13.50
CA ILE A 221 9.01 14.57 13.22
C ILE A 221 8.07 14.41 14.42
N SER A 222 8.31 13.46 15.33
CA SER A 222 7.41 13.15 16.46
C SER A 222 7.65 14.01 17.69
N ASP A 223 8.91 14.36 17.99
CA ASP A 223 9.27 15.17 19.17
C ASP A 223 9.93 16.50 18.84
N TYR A 224 10.11 16.78 17.54
CA TYR A 224 10.55 18.06 16.98
C TYR A 224 12.02 18.40 17.32
N SER A 225 12.79 17.40 17.76
CA SER A 225 14.20 17.58 18.10
C SER A 225 15.12 17.49 16.88
N ILE A 226 15.90 18.55 16.63
CA ILE A 226 17.37 18.55 16.69
C ILE A 226 18.14 17.21 16.65
N LEU A 227 18.04 16.33 15.64
CA LEU A 227 18.83 15.07 15.65
C LEU A 227 20.31 15.33 15.36
N TRP A 228 20.59 16.03 14.26
CA TRP A 228 21.95 16.41 13.87
C TRP A 228 21.98 17.58 12.90
N LYS A 229 23.18 18.10 12.69
CA LYS A 229 23.51 19.18 11.74
C LYS A 229 24.77 18.82 10.96
N PHE A 230 24.68 18.79 9.63
CA PHE A 230 25.79 18.57 8.73
C PHE A 230 26.27 19.90 8.16
N ASN A 231 27.49 20.34 8.50
CA ASN A 231 28.03 21.61 8.03
C ASN A 231 28.63 21.47 6.62
N THR A 232 28.34 22.43 5.74
CA THR A 232 28.89 22.54 4.40
C THR A 232 29.85 23.73 4.30
N SER A 233 30.58 23.80 3.18
CA SER A 233 31.45 24.95 2.87
C SER A 233 30.69 26.19 2.43
N ASP A 234 29.52 26.01 1.82
CA ASP A 234 28.70 27.03 1.19
C ASP A 234 27.22 26.72 1.42
N ASP A 235 26.35 27.71 1.18
CA ASP A 235 24.90 27.57 1.37
C ASP A 235 24.33 26.44 0.51
N ILE A 236 23.35 25.73 1.04
CA ILE A 236 22.60 24.71 0.30
C ILE A 236 21.69 25.42 -0.68
N THR A 237 21.67 24.96 -1.93
CA THR A 237 20.94 25.61 -3.03
C THR A 237 19.86 24.74 -3.66
N THR A 238 19.75 23.48 -3.22
CA THR A 238 18.80 22.50 -3.76
C THR A 238 17.93 21.87 -2.68
N THR A 239 16.74 21.43 -3.08
CA THR A 239 15.90 20.56 -2.25
C THR A 239 16.57 19.19 -2.09
N PRO A 240 16.68 18.63 -0.87
CA PRO A 240 17.25 17.30 -0.66
C PRO A 240 16.42 16.18 -1.31
N ALA A 241 17.11 15.18 -1.85
CA ALA A 241 16.55 13.92 -2.32
C ALA A 241 17.03 12.76 -1.44
N ILE A 242 16.20 11.75 -1.22
CA ILE A 242 16.47 10.64 -0.30
C ILE A 242 16.25 9.33 -1.03
N ARG A 243 17.21 8.41 -0.94
CA ARG A 243 17.07 7.04 -1.45
C ARG A 243 17.97 6.10 -0.65
N ASP A 244 17.48 4.90 -0.31
CA ASP A 244 18.26 3.83 0.31
C ASP A 244 19.05 4.28 1.56
N GLY A 245 18.46 5.18 2.37
CA GLY A 245 19.10 5.72 3.58
C GLY A 245 20.21 6.76 3.34
N VAL A 246 20.27 7.34 2.14
CA VAL A 246 21.23 8.40 1.79
C VAL A 246 20.48 9.65 1.33
N VAL A 247 20.90 10.82 1.82
CA VAL A 247 20.37 12.14 1.49
C VAL A 247 21.34 12.86 0.57
N PHE A 248 20.86 13.27 -0.59
CA PHE A 248 21.60 13.93 -1.66
C PHE A 248 21.17 15.39 -1.79
N PHE A 249 22.13 16.29 -1.84
CA PHE A 249 21.88 17.73 -2.00
C PHE A 249 23.12 18.44 -2.55
N ALA A 250 22.96 19.65 -3.07
CA ALA A 250 24.04 20.47 -3.59
C ALA A 250 24.10 21.85 -2.92
N THR A 251 25.30 22.42 -3.00
CA THR A 251 25.65 23.78 -2.65
C THR A 251 26.14 24.52 -3.90
N ASP A 252 26.58 25.77 -3.73
CA ASP A 252 27.18 26.57 -4.81
C ASP A 252 28.44 25.96 -5.45
N SER A 253 29.08 24.97 -4.82
CA SER A 253 30.37 24.46 -5.29
C SER A 253 30.48 22.94 -5.31
N ARG A 254 29.55 22.21 -4.66
CA ARG A 254 29.64 20.77 -4.45
C ARG A 254 28.28 20.12 -4.35
N MET A 255 28.26 18.84 -4.71
CA MET A 255 27.19 17.91 -4.35
C MET A 255 27.66 17.02 -3.20
N TYR A 256 26.77 16.75 -2.26
CA TYR A 256 27.00 15.89 -1.10
C TYR A 256 26.01 14.73 -1.10
N ALA A 257 26.48 13.60 -0.58
CA ALA A 257 25.66 12.48 -0.15
C ALA A 257 25.98 12.19 1.32
N VAL A 258 24.97 12.21 2.17
CA VAL A 258 25.10 11.97 3.62
C VAL A 258 24.17 10.83 4.03
N ASP A 259 24.59 10.00 4.99
CA ASP A 259 23.71 8.96 5.53
C ASP A 259 22.62 9.57 6.43
N MET A 260 21.62 8.75 6.81
CA MET A 260 20.52 9.19 7.68
C MET A 260 20.98 9.75 9.03
N ASP A 261 22.17 9.36 9.52
CA ASP A 261 22.72 9.75 10.82
C ASP A 261 23.69 10.95 10.73
N GLY A 262 23.84 11.54 9.54
CA GLY A 262 24.61 12.76 9.30
C GLY A 262 26.08 12.53 8.98
N GLY A 263 26.47 11.29 8.64
CA GLY A 263 27.80 10.97 8.14
C GLY A 263 27.96 11.27 6.65
N GLU A 264 29.08 11.86 6.23
CA GLU A 264 29.38 12.03 4.80
C GLU A 264 29.67 10.67 4.15
N VAL A 265 28.91 10.31 3.12
CA VAL A 265 29.15 9.12 2.29
C VAL A 265 30.15 9.46 1.20
N TRP A 266 29.87 10.52 0.43
CA TRP A 266 30.76 11.07 -0.58
C TRP A 266 30.38 12.53 -0.89
N ASN A 267 31.28 13.23 -1.58
CA ASN A 267 31.01 14.53 -2.17
C ASN A 267 31.66 14.62 -3.56
N HIS A 268 31.14 15.51 -4.41
CA HIS A 268 31.67 15.77 -5.75
C HIS A 268 31.69 17.28 -6.02
N SER A 269 32.70 17.78 -6.74
CA SER A 269 32.73 19.18 -7.17
C SER A 269 31.68 19.43 -8.25
N LEU A 270 30.94 20.53 -8.12
CA LEU A 270 29.88 20.91 -9.07
C LEU A 270 29.88 22.43 -9.22
N SER A 271 29.70 22.94 -10.43
CA SER A 271 29.44 24.38 -10.60
C SER A 271 28.01 24.64 -10.11
N GLY A 272 27.83 25.45 -9.07
CA GLY A 272 26.59 25.61 -8.30
C GLY A 272 25.28 25.56 -9.07
N THR A 273 24.22 25.06 -8.43
CA THR A 273 22.95 24.79 -9.12
C THR A 273 21.74 25.00 -8.21
N ILE A 274 20.61 25.36 -8.82
CA ILE A 274 19.29 25.32 -8.19
C ILE A 274 18.43 24.14 -8.70
N SER A 275 18.96 23.36 -9.64
CA SER A 275 18.37 22.09 -10.09
C SER A 275 18.58 21.06 -8.99
N SER A 276 17.49 20.62 -8.37
CA SER A 276 17.55 19.62 -7.31
C SER A 276 17.83 18.23 -7.92
N PRO A 277 18.63 17.38 -7.27
CA PRO A 277 18.96 16.07 -7.80
C PRO A 277 17.73 15.16 -7.89
N ALA A 278 17.66 14.34 -8.94
CA ALA A 278 16.72 13.22 -9.03
C ALA A 278 17.49 11.90 -8.98
N ILE A 279 17.00 10.94 -8.19
CA ILE A 279 17.69 9.67 -7.98
C ILE A 279 16.88 8.52 -8.59
N ALA A 280 17.47 7.79 -9.53
CA ALA A 280 16.83 6.62 -10.14
C ALA A 280 17.89 5.67 -10.71
N HIS A 281 17.59 4.37 -10.76
CA HIS A 281 18.51 3.34 -11.32
C HIS A 281 19.93 3.38 -10.73
N ASP A 282 20.04 3.63 -9.42
CA ASP A 282 21.32 3.80 -8.69
C ASP A 282 22.19 4.94 -9.22
N ARG A 283 21.54 5.98 -9.76
CA ARG A 283 22.18 7.15 -10.36
C ARG A 283 21.57 8.43 -9.81
N VAL A 284 22.41 9.45 -9.76
CA VAL A 284 22.04 10.83 -9.47
C VAL A 284 22.02 11.60 -10.79
N TYR A 285 20.92 12.27 -11.09
CA TYR A 285 20.78 13.16 -12.23
C TYR A 285 20.63 14.60 -11.76
N ILE A 286 21.48 15.51 -12.25
CA ILE A 286 21.46 16.90 -11.79
C ILE A 286 21.93 17.86 -12.89
N GLY A 287 21.23 18.99 -13.02
CA GLY A 287 21.63 20.10 -13.88
C GLY A 287 22.59 21.05 -13.17
N SER A 288 23.44 21.73 -13.93
CA SER A 288 24.42 22.71 -13.40
C SER A 288 24.29 24.07 -14.09
N SER A 289 24.76 25.13 -13.40
CA SER A 289 24.81 26.49 -13.96
C SER A 289 25.83 26.64 -15.09
N ASP A 290 26.81 25.74 -15.21
CA ASP A 290 27.77 25.74 -16.33
C ASP A 290 27.22 25.14 -17.64
N GLY A 291 25.93 24.79 -17.67
CA GLY A 291 25.27 24.19 -18.83
C GLY A 291 25.63 22.72 -19.03
N VAL A 292 26.10 22.03 -18.00
CA VAL A 292 26.33 20.59 -18.03
C VAL A 292 25.24 19.86 -17.23
N PHE A 293 24.67 18.82 -17.83
CA PHE A 293 23.81 17.87 -17.15
C PHE A 293 24.65 16.66 -16.74
N TYR A 294 24.70 16.35 -15.44
CA TYR A 294 25.54 15.30 -14.89
C TYR A 294 24.73 14.07 -14.52
N CYS A 295 25.34 12.90 -14.72
CA CYS A 295 24.91 11.64 -14.17
C CYS A 295 26.03 11.02 -13.34
N PHE A 296 25.82 10.91 -12.03
CA PHE A 296 26.75 10.27 -11.10
C PHE A 296 26.22 8.93 -10.62
N ASN A 297 27.12 8.05 -10.19
CA ASN A 297 26.75 6.85 -9.46
C ASN A 297 26.30 7.20 -8.04
N ALA A 298 25.11 6.78 -7.63
CA ALA A 298 24.54 7.16 -6.33
C ALA A 298 25.33 6.62 -5.12
N SER A 299 25.99 5.48 -5.26
CA SER A 299 26.73 4.84 -4.15
C SER A 299 28.09 5.50 -3.86
N ASN A 300 28.73 6.12 -4.84
CA ASN A 300 30.12 6.57 -4.71
C ASN A 300 30.44 7.93 -5.36
N GLY A 301 29.47 8.57 -6.03
CA GLY A 301 29.64 9.89 -6.63
C GLY A 301 30.48 9.94 -7.90
N ASN A 302 30.90 8.78 -8.46
CA ASN A 302 31.70 8.77 -9.69
C ASN A 302 30.86 9.18 -10.91
N ASP A 303 31.47 9.94 -11.83
CA ASP A 303 30.91 10.25 -13.15
C ASP A 303 30.54 8.98 -13.93
N ILE A 304 29.31 8.92 -14.44
CA ILE A 304 28.86 7.89 -15.39
C ILE A 304 28.82 8.49 -16.79
N TRP A 305 28.10 9.59 -16.96
CA TRP A 305 28.04 10.35 -18.21
C TRP A 305 27.68 11.82 -17.91
N ASN A 306 27.97 12.70 -18.85
CA ASN A 306 27.52 14.09 -18.82
C ASN A 306 27.13 14.57 -20.22
N LEU A 307 26.30 15.60 -20.28
CA LEU A 307 25.88 16.25 -21.51
C LEU A 307 26.04 17.77 -21.39
N SER A 308 26.85 18.37 -22.26
CA SER A 308 26.92 19.83 -22.37
C SER A 308 25.81 20.35 -23.28
N VAL A 309 25.04 21.32 -22.78
CA VAL A 309 23.98 22.03 -23.50
C VAL A 309 24.25 23.53 -23.52
N SER A 310 23.47 24.27 -24.31
CA SER A 310 23.55 25.72 -24.36
C SER A 310 22.72 26.33 -23.25
N GLY A 311 23.37 26.94 -22.26
CA GLY A 311 22.74 27.68 -21.16
C GLY A 311 22.51 26.87 -19.89
N ASP A 312 22.27 27.58 -18.81
CA ASP A 312 22.14 27.04 -17.45
C ASP A 312 20.96 26.06 -17.33
N ILE A 313 21.14 25.03 -16.50
CA ILE A 313 20.11 24.03 -16.22
C ILE A 313 19.56 24.25 -14.81
N ALA A 314 18.54 25.11 -14.71
CA ALA A 314 17.83 25.39 -13.45
C ALA A 314 16.64 24.45 -13.20
N SER A 315 16.17 23.74 -14.23
CA SER A 315 15.07 22.79 -14.13
C SER A 315 15.52 21.53 -13.41
N SER A 316 14.80 21.10 -12.36
CA SER A 316 15.09 19.84 -11.66
C SER A 316 14.59 18.67 -12.53
N PRO A 317 15.43 17.66 -12.83
CA PRO A 317 15.11 16.65 -13.83
C PRO A 317 13.98 15.70 -13.41
N ALA A 318 13.30 15.13 -14.41
CA ALA A 318 12.40 13.99 -14.25
C ALA A 318 13.02 12.72 -14.77
N VAL A 319 12.79 11.60 -14.08
CA VAL A 319 13.24 10.30 -14.55
C VAL A 319 12.06 9.34 -14.57
N ALA A 320 11.73 8.84 -15.77
CA ALA A 320 10.63 7.90 -15.97
C ALA A 320 11.07 6.81 -16.94
N CYS A 321 10.92 5.55 -16.53
CA CYS A 321 11.52 4.38 -17.18
C CYS A 321 13.00 4.62 -17.53
N ASP A 322 13.35 4.61 -18.81
CA ASP A 322 14.71 4.78 -19.32
C ASP A 322 14.96 6.18 -19.89
N THR A 323 14.13 7.17 -19.52
CA THR A 323 14.23 8.55 -20.02
C THR A 323 14.38 9.59 -18.91
N VAL A 324 15.30 10.54 -19.11
CA VAL A 324 15.51 11.71 -18.25
C VAL A 324 15.05 12.97 -18.99
N TYR A 325 14.22 13.79 -18.35
CA TYR A 325 13.71 15.04 -18.91
C TYR A 325 14.19 16.25 -18.11
N PHE A 326 14.55 17.33 -18.80
CA PHE A 326 14.86 18.62 -18.15
C PHE A 326 14.66 19.79 -19.11
N GLY A 327 14.49 20.98 -18.53
CA GLY A 327 14.47 22.25 -19.25
C GLY A 327 15.79 23.01 -19.17
N THR A 328 16.09 23.80 -20.20
CA THR A 328 17.22 24.74 -20.23
C THR A 328 16.75 26.19 -20.14
N ASN A 329 17.56 27.02 -19.48
CA ASN A 329 17.27 28.44 -19.25
C ASN A 329 17.81 29.34 -20.39
N ILE A 330 18.31 30.54 -20.07
CA ILE A 330 18.75 31.56 -21.03
C ILE A 330 19.83 30.98 -21.96
N GLY A 331 19.55 31.02 -23.27
CA GLY A 331 20.44 30.51 -24.33
C GLY A 331 20.01 29.16 -24.90
N GLY A 332 19.35 28.32 -24.12
CA GLY A 332 18.86 26.99 -24.53
C GLY A 332 17.39 27.02 -24.95
N LYS A 333 16.48 27.33 -24.02
CA LYS A 333 15.01 27.41 -24.26
C LYS A 333 14.40 26.08 -24.77
N VAL A 334 15.07 24.98 -24.45
CA VAL A 334 14.78 23.64 -24.96
C VAL A 334 14.42 22.71 -23.81
N VAL A 335 13.40 21.87 -24.03
CA VAL A 335 13.13 20.65 -23.27
C VAL A 335 13.95 19.53 -23.88
N TYR A 336 14.73 18.84 -23.06
CA TYR A 336 15.52 17.67 -23.46
C TYR A 336 14.88 16.41 -22.93
N ALA A 337 14.93 15.34 -23.73
CA ALA A 337 14.71 13.97 -23.30
C ALA A 337 15.96 13.15 -23.64
N LEU A 338 16.58 12.56 -22.62
CA LEU A 338 17.79 11.78 -22.74
C LEU A 338 17.54 10.32 -22.37
N ASN A 339 18.29 9.41 -22.96
CA ASN A 339 18.39 8.05 -22.46
C ASN A 339 19.10 8.07 -21.09
N ALA A 340 18.43 7.53 -20.07
CA ALA A 340 18.93 7.49 -18.70
C ALA A 340 20.23 6.68 -18.55
N THR A 341 20.47 5.72 -19.46
CA THR A 341 21.60 4.78 -19.44
C THR A 341 22.90 5.42 -19.89
N ASP A 342 22.89 6.19 -20.97
CA ASP A 342 24.10 6.68 -21.65
C ASP A 342 24.11 8.20 -21.92
N GLY A 343 23.03 8.92 -21.57
CA GLY A 343 22.91 10.36 -21.78
C GLY A 343 22.64 10.77 -23.22
N SER A 344 22.41 9.82 -24.14
CA SER A 344 22.10 10.13 -25.54
C SER A 344 20.77 10.86 -25.67
N VAL A 345 20.73 11.90 -26.52
CA VAL A 345 19.52 12.69 -26.76
C VAL A 345 18.51 11.87 -27.56
N ARG A 346 17.33 11.64 -26.99
CA ARG A 346 16.18 11.00 -27.67
C ARG A 346 15.43 12.01 -28.52
N TRP A 347 15.07 13.13 -27.91
CA TRP A 347 14.41 14.23 -28.60
C TRP A 347 14.62 15.56 -27.86
N THR A 348 14.33 16.66 -28.56
CA THR A 348 14.39 18.02 -28.02
C THR A 348 13.22 18.85 -28.53
N TYR A 349 12.69 19.74 -27.70
CA TYR A 349 11.61 20.65 -28.09
C TYR A 349 11.91 22.09 -27.68
N ASN A 350 11.87 23.03 -28.63
CA ASN A 350 12.09 24.45 -28.34
C ASN A 350 10.78 25.14 -27.94
N THR A 351 10.68 25.62 -26.70
CA THR A 351 9.47 26.29 -26.19
C THR A 351 9.43 27.78 -26.53
N GLY A 352 10.51 28.33 -27.09
CA GLY A 352 10.66 29.74 -27.45
C GLY A 352 11.14 30.66 -26.32
N ASN A 353 11.14 30.20 -25.06
CA ASN A 353 11.64 30.94 -23.91
C ASN A 353 12.22 30.01 -22.83
N CYS A 354 12.72 30.58 -21.73
CA CYS A 354 13.30 29.83 -20.63
C CYS A 354 12.36 28.73 -20.10
N VAL A 355 12.94 27.57 -19.80
CA VAL A 355 12.27 26.41 -19.23
C VAL A 355 12.88 26.16 -17.85
N MET A 356 12.47 26.97 -16.88
CA MET A 356 12.85 26.82 -15.47
C MET A 356 12.00 25.78 -14.72
N PRO A 357 10.68 25.64 -14.99
CA PRO A 357 9.85 24.64 -14.32
C PRO A 357 10.38 23.22 -14.44
N SER A 358 10.07 22.43 -13.42
CA SER A 358 10.49 21.04 -13.30
C SER A 358 9.49 20.12 -14.04
N PRO A 359 9.92 19.28 -15.00
CA PRO A 359 9.05 18.37 -15.76
C PRO A 359 8.35 17.34 -14.87
N SER A 360 7.09 17.00 -15.12
CA SER A 360 6.37 16.01 -14.32
C SER A 360 5.74 14.96 -15.25
N VAL A 361 5.86 13.68 -14.90
CA VAL A 361 5.42 12.58 -15.77
C VAL A 361 4.30 11.78 -15.09
N SER A 362 3.22 11.55 -15.83
CA SER A 362 2.10 10.70 -15.41
C SER A 362 1.32 10.22 -16.63
N ASP A 363 0.87 8.97 -16.59
CA ASP A 363 0.18 8.19 -17.61
C ASP A 363 0.81 8.27 -19.01
N GLY A 364 2.15 8.25 -19.09
CA GLY A 364 2.87 8.38 -20.36
C GLY A 364 2.90 9.81 -20.93
N ILE A 365 2.45 10.79 -20.16
CA ILE A 365 2.41 12.21 -20.54
C ILE A 365 3.41 13.00 -19.70
N LEU A 366 4.24 13.81 -20.36
CA LEU A 366 5.15 14.77 -19.76
C LEU A 366 4.50 16.15 -19.72
N PHE A 367 4.39 16.73 -18.54
CA PHE A 367 3.94 18.10 -18.29
C PHE A 367 5.13 19.00 -17.97
N ILE A 368 5.29 20.11 -18.69
CA ILE A 368 6.36 21.07 -18.40
C ILE A 368 5.94 22.51 -18.70
N GLY A 369 6.20 23.41 -17.75
CA GLY A 369 5.94 24.83 -17.88
C GLY A 369 7.06 25.60 -18.57
N SER A 370 6.78 26.81 -19.04
CA SER A 370 7.75 27.71 -19.67
C SER A 370 7.47 29.17 -19.31
N ASP A 371 8.49 30.02 -19.39
CA ASP A 371 8.38 31.48 -19.27
C ASP A 371 7.70 32.13 -20.49
N THR A 372 7.19 31.33 -21.44
CA THR A 372 6.17 31.79 -22.40
C THR A 372 4.77 31.87 -21.78
N GLY A 373 4.60 31.32 -20.58
CA GLY A 373 3.33 31.19 -19.85
C GLY A 373 2.51 29.97 -20.27
N TYR A 374 3.07 29.07 -21.08
CA TYR A 374 2.39 27.83 -21.48
C TYR A 374 2.80 26.67 -20.58
N LEU A 375 1.82 25.84 -20.21
CA LEU A 375 2.04 24.46 -19.80
C LEU A 375 1.94 23.59 -21.06
N TYR A 376 2.95 22.78 -21.31
CA TYR A 376 3.01 21.84 -22.43
C TYR A 376 2.75 20.42 -21.92
N ALA A 377 2.01 19.63 -22.71
CA ALA A 377 1.84 18.20 -22.49
C ALA A 377 2.36 17.43 -23.72
N PHE A 378 3.36 16.57 -23.50
CA PHE A 378 3.95 15.71 -24.54
C PHE A 378 3.61 14.26 -24.25
N GLY A 379 3.23 13.51 -25.27
CA GLY A 379 2.71 12.16 -25.12
C GLY A 379 2.35 11.57 -26.47
N THR A 380 2.04 10.28 -26.49
CA THR A 380 1.37 9.71 -27.67
C THR A 380 -0.08 10.18 -27.70
N PRO A 381 -0.62 10.69 -28.83
CA PRO A 381 -2.02 11.08 -28.95
C PRO A 381 -2.87 9.95 -28.40
N ASP A 382 -3.72 10.25 -27.41
CA ASP A 382 -4.45 9.24 -26.65
C ASP A 382 -4.98 8.16 -27.60
N ARG A 383 -4.31 7.01 -27.60
CA ARG A 383 -4.95 5.78 -28.02
C ARG A 383 -6.02 5.58 -26.97
N PHE A 384 -7.28 5.69 -27.40
CA PHE A 384 -8.43 5.35 -26.56
C PHE A 384 -8.21 4.00 -25.85
N TRP A 385 -7.51 3.06 -26.51
CA TRP A 385 -6.99 1.86 -25.85
C TRP A 385 -5.76 1.29 -26.57
N LYS A 386 -4.80 0.72 -25.85
CA LYS A 386 -3.71 -0.09 -26.40
C LYS A 386 -3.48 -1.35 -25.56
N GLY A 387 -3.31 -2.50 -26.20
CA GLY A 387 -3.05 -3.73 -25.46
C GLY A 387 -2.78 -4.97 -26.30
N ASN A 388 -2.39 -6.02 -25.59
CA ASN A 388 -2.08 -7.33 -26.14
C ASN A 388 -3.31 -8.24 -26.11
N THR A 389 -3.45 -9.12 -27.10
CA THR A 389 -4.53 -10.12 -27.14
C THR A 389 -4.05 -11.45 -27.72
N VAL A 390 -4.15 -12.51 -26.93
CA VAL A 390 -3.92 -13.89 -27.38
C VAL A 390 -5.22 -14.47 -27.95
N LEU A 391 -5.19 -15.10 -29.11
CA LEU A 391 -6.36 -15.64 -29.80
C LEU A 391 -6.19 -17.14 -30.01
N LEU A 392 -7.20 -17.95 -29.64
CA LEU A 392 -7.16 -19.40 -29.84
C LEU A 392 -7.75 -19.75 -31.21
N GLN A 393 -6.98 -20.50 -32.01
CA GLN A 393 -7.40 -20.95 -33.33
C GLN A 393 -8.60 -21.89 -33.24
N GLY A 394 -9.59 -21.69 -34.11
CA GLY A 394 -10.78 -22.54 -34.21
C GLY A 394 -11.93 -22.13 -33.28
N GLU A 395 -11.76 -21.11 -32.45
CA GLU A 395 -12.85 -20.51 -31.67
C GLU A 395 -13.66 -19.51 -32.48
N THR A 396 -14.97 -19.51 -32.27
CA THR A 396 -15.90 -18.54 -32.85
C THR A 396 -16.69 -17.82 -31.76
N LEU A 397 -17.23 -16.65 -32.09
CA LEU A 397 -18.13 -15.88 -31.25
C LEU A 397 -19.32 -15.38 -32.07
N ASN A 398 -20.45 -15.11 -31.43
CA ASN A 398 -21.64 -14.58 -32.09
C ASN A 398 -21.77 -13.07 -31.81
N VAL A 399 -22.07 -12.30 -32.86
CA VAL A 399 -22.26 -10.85 -32.81
C VAL A 399 -23.56 -10.48 -33.50
N THR A 400 -24.36 -9.63 -32.88
CA THR A 400 -25.62 -9.13 -33.43
C THR A 400 -25.42 -7.73 -34.01
N ALA A 401 -25.74 -7.55 -35.29
CA ALA A 401 -25.76 -6.22 -35.91
C ALA A 401 -26.92 -5.38 -35.35
N ASN A 402 -26.64 -4.17 -34.86
CA ASN A 402 -27.61 -3.33 -34.14
C ASN A 402 -28.69 -2.76 -35.06
N ASN A 403 -28.35 -2.51 -36.33
CA ASN A 403 -29.26 -1.92 -37.31
C ASN A 403 -30.26 -2.92 -37.91
N SER A 404 -29.88 -4.19 -38.11
CA SER A 404 -30.75 -5.22 -38.70
C SER A 404 -31.23 -6.30 -37.72
N GLY A 405 -30.56 -6.46 -36.58
CA GLY A 405 -30.79 -7.57 -35.64
C GLY A 405 -30.23 -8.92 -36.11
N THR A 406 -29.46 -8.95 -37.20
CA THR A 406 -28.90 -10.19 -37.75
C THR A 406 -27.73 -10.69 -36.91
N ASN A 407 -27.68 -12.00 -36.65
CA ASN A 407 -26.58 -12.65 -35.93
C ASN A 407 -25.51 -13.18 -36.90
N TYR A 408 -24.26 -12.84 -36.63
CA TYR A 408 -23.08 -13.28 -37.36
C TYR A 408 -22.20 -14.14 -36.45
N THR A 409 -21.71 -15.26 -36.97
CA THR A 409 -20.68 -16.08 -36.32
C THR A 409 -19.31 -15.64 -36.85
N ILE A 410 -18.49 -15.06 -35.98
CA ILE A 410 -17.19 -14.48 -36.31
C ILE A 410 -16.08 -15.39 -35.78
N ASN A 411 -15.07 -15.65 -36.60
CA ASN A 411 -13.87 -16.35 -36.18
C ASN A 411 -13.02 -15.43 -35.29
N ARG A 412 -12.55 -15.93 -34.14
CA ARG A 412 -11.74 -15.13 -33.21
C ARG A 412 -10.42 -14.65 -33.79
N THR A 413 -9.89 -15.32 -34.81
CA THR A 413 -8.64 -14.95 -35.50
C THR A 413 -8.79 -13.83 -36.53
N THR A 414 -9.97 -13.22 -36.65
CA THR A 414 -10.19 -12.05 -37.51
C THR A 414 -9.82 -10.74 -36.83
N ALA A 415 -9.65 -9.65 -37.59
CA ALA A 415 -9.44 -8.31 -37.04
C ALA A 415 -10.58 -7.88 -36.09
N LEU A 416 -11.84 -8.21 -36.42
CA LEU A 416 -12.97 -7.98 -35.53
C LEU A 416 -12.95 -8.92 -34.31
N GLY A 417 -12.54 -10.18 -34.48
CA GLY A 417 -12.37 -11.12 -33.37
C GLY A 417 -11.37 -10.61 -32.32
N ALA A 418 -10.25 -10.06 -32.79
CA ALA A 418 -9.27 -9.37 -31.97
C ALA A 418 -9.86 -8.14 -31.26
N PHE A 419 -10.59 -7.29 -32.00
CA PHE A 419 -11.29 -6.13 -31.43
C PHE A 419 -12.24 -6.49 -30.30
N ILE A 420 -13.06 -7.52 -30.48
CA ILE A 420 -14.06 -7.92 -29.48
C ILE A 420 -13.39 -8.47 -28.22
N LYS A 421 -12.30 -9.24 -28.37
CA LYS A 421 -11.52 -9.70 -27.21
C LYS A 421 -10.83 -8.53 -26.51
N ALA A 422 -10.27 -7.59 -27.26
CA ALA A 422 -9.69 -6.34 -26.73
C ALA A 422 -10.73 -5.49 -26.00
N ALA A 423 -11.96 -5.36 -26.50
CA ALA A 423 -13.05 -4.64 -25.85
C ALA A 423 -13.41 -5.23 -24.48
N GLY A 424 -13.41 -6.57 -24.37
CA GLY A 424 -13.61 -7.25 -23.10
C GLY A 424 -12.52 -6.93 -22.06
N TYR A 425 -11.25 -6.91 -22.48
CA TYR A 425 -10.14 -6.55 -21.58
C TYR A 425 -10.07 -5.04 -21.29
N GLY A 426 -10.37 -4.22 -22.29
CA GLY A 426 -10.31 -2.77 -22.20
C GLY A 426 -11.51 -2.11 -21.56
N GLY A 427 -12.58 -2.88 -21.29
CA GLY A 427 -13.78 -2.39 -20.61
C GLY A 427 -14.55 -1.34 -21.41
N PHE A 428 -14.39 -1.29 -22.73
CA PHE A 428 -15.07 -0.31 -23.58
C PHE A 428 -16.24 -0.91 -24.34
N ASN A 429 -17.34 -0.16 -24.37
CA ASN A 429 -18.55 -0.57 -25.09
C ASN A 429 -18.41 -0.26 -26.59
N PHE A 430 -19.04 -1.09 -27.41
CA PHE A 430 -19.13 -0.89 -28.85
C PHE A 430 -20.47 -1.37 -29.40
N THR A 431 -20.85 -0.85 -30.56
CA THR A 431 -21.98 -1.37 -31.35
C THR A 431 -21.48 -1.78 -32.73
N THR A 432 -22.17 -2.74 -33.34
CA THR A 432 -21.88 -3.23 -34.70
C THR A 432 -23.04 -2.95 -35.64
N ASN A 433 -22.77 -2.86 -36.93
CA ASN A 433 -23.78 -2.76 -37.98
C ASN A 433 -23.45 -3.72 -39.15
N ASP A 434 -24.39 -3.91 -40.07
CA ASP A 434 -24.19 -4.68 -41.31
C ASP A 434 -24.15 -3.83 -42.59
N SER A 435 -23.90 -2.52 -42.45
CA SER A 435 -23.84 -1.56 -43.55
C SER A 435 -22.40 -1.42 -44.09
N CYS A 436 -22.15 -1.85 -45.33
CA CYS A 436 -20.89 -1.61 -46.07
C CYS A 436 -19.59 -2.07 -45.34
N LEU A 437 -18.43 -1.42 -45.61
CA LEU A 437 -17.08 -1.80 -45.16
C LEU A 437 -16.83 -1.62 -43.64
N THR A 438 -17.73 -0.98 -42.90
CA THR A 438 -17.52 -0.58 -41.50
C THR A 438 -18.41 -1.37 -40.55
N PHE A 439 -18.02 -2.60 -40.21
CA PHE A 439 -18.79 -3.48 -39.32
C PHE A 439 -18.95 -2.91 -37.89
N ILE A 440 -18.03 -2.03 -37.47
CA ILE A 440 -18.12 -1.29 -36.20
C ILE A 440 -18.88 0.02 -36.43
N ASP A 441 -19.88 0.25 -35.58
CA ASP A 441 -20.81 1.37 -35.67
C ASP A 441 -20.48 2.47 -34.66
N SER A 442 -20.20 2.09 -33.41
CA SER A 442 -19.73 3.01 -32.39
C SER A 442 -18.73 2.33 -31.46
N VAL A 443 -17.83 3.11 -30.88
CA VAL A 443 -16.95 2.69 -29.77
C VAL A 443 -16.93 3.79 -28.73
N ALA A 444 -17.12 3.42 -27.47
CA ALA A 444 -17.14 4.33 -26.32
C ALA A 444 -18.00 5.59 -26.53
N GLY A 445 -19.17 5.42 -27.16
CA GLY A 445 -20.12 6.50 -27.44
C GLY A 445 -19.83 7.31 -28.70
N VAL A 446 -18.68 7.12 -29.36
CA VAL A 446 -18.35 7.77 -30.63
C VAL A 446 -18.90 6.93 -31.77
N SER A 447 -19.97 7.43 -32.41
CA SER A 447 -20.67 6.76 -33.51
C SER A 447 -20.19 7.26 -34.86
N ASN A 448 -20.29 6.41 -35.89
CA ASN A 448 -20.12 6.81 -37.28
C ASN A 448 -21.07 7.96 -37.65
N ASN A 449 -20.58 8.89 -38.47
CA ASN A 449 -21.32 10.07 -38.89
C ASN A 449 -21.27 10.24 -40.41
N GLU A 450 -22.39 9.90 -41.06
CA GLU A 450 -22.59 10.01 -42.50
C GLU A 450 -22.49 11.46 -43.02
N ILE A 451 -22.99 12.45 -42.26
CA ILE A 451 -23.01 13.85 -42.67
C ILE A 451 -21.59 14.43 -42.68
N GLU A 452 -20.81 14.15 -41.63
CA GLU A 452 -19.43 14.61 -41.51
C GLU A 452 -18.42 13.70 -42.23
N LYS A 453 -18.88 12.57 -42.76
CA LYS A 453 -18.07 11.50 -43.37
C LYS A 453 -16.95 11.01 -42.44
N LYS A 454 -17.28 10.79 -41.17
CA LYS A 454 -16.35 10.23 -40.17
C LYS A 454 -16.77 8.81 -39.81
N TYR A 455 -15.84 7.88 -39.91
CA TYR A 455 -16.12 6.46 -39.69
C TYR A 455 -15.03 5.81 -38.85
N TRP A 456 -15.41 4.74 -38.16
CA TRP A 456 -14.49 3.76 -37.61
C TRP A 456 -13.90 2.93 -38.73
N ARG A 457 -12.57 2.99 -38.83
CA ARG A 457 -11.76 2.25 -39.81
C ARG A 457 -10.78 1.37 -39.06
N TYR A 458 -10.13 0.46 -39.79
CA TYR A 458 -9.09 -0.37 -39.23
C TYR A 458 -7.94 -0.54 -40.21
N TRP A 459 -6.73 -0.71 -39.68
CA TRP A 459 -5.53 -0.94 -40.46
C TRP A 459 -4.64 -1.94 -39.73
N ILE A 460 -4.16 -2.96 -40.45
CA ILE A 460 -3.24 -3.97 -39.94
C ILE A 460 -1.80 -3.49 -40.20
N ASN A 461 -0.92 -3.57 -39.20
CA ASN A 461 0.50 -3.25 -39.30
C ASN A 461 0.80 -1.89 -39.97
N TYR A 462 -0.02 -0.86 -39.70
CA TYR A 462 0.24 0.50 -40.21
C TYR A 462 1.60 1.02 -39.71
N PRO A 463 2.39 1.72 -40.54
CA PRO A 463 2.14 2.08 -41.95
C PRO A 463 2.70 1.08 -42.98
N ASP A 464 3.22 -0.06 -42.53
CA ASP A 464 4.02 -0.97 -43.36
C ASP A 464 3.16 -1.77 -44.35
N ASP A 465 1.96 -2.18 -43.92
CA ASP A 465 1.00 -2.90 -44.77
C ASP A 465 0.00 -1.94 -45.44
N PRO A 466 -0.57 -2.28 -46.61
CA PRO A 466 -1.58 -1.46 -47.28
C PRO A 466 -2.93 -1.48 -46.53
N GLU A 467 -3.70 -0.40 -46.67
CA GLU A 467 -5.03 -0.32 -46.04
C GLU A 467 -5.95 -1.46 -46.53
N PRO A 468 -6.63 -2.18 -45.60
CA PRO A 468 -7.51 -3.29 -45.97
C PRO A 468 -8.69 -2.86 -46.86
N THR A 469 -9.00 -3.66 -47.89
CA THR A 469 -10.13 -3.42 -48.81
C THR A 469 -11.37 -4.28 -48.49
N ILE A 470 -11.30 -5.09 -47.44
CA ILE A 470 -12.38 -5.96 -46.96
C ILE A 470 -12.76 -5.59 -45.52
N ALA A 471 -13.93 -6.03 -45.06
CA ALA A 471 -14.40 -5.71 -43.71
C ALA A 471 -13.65 -6.50 -42.62
N ALA A 472 -13.53 -5.90 -41.42
CA ALA A 472 -12.77 -6.47 -40.30
C ALA A 472 -13.29 -7.84 -39.82
N ASN A 473 -14.56 -8.15 -40.07
CA ASN A 473 -15.19 -9.42 -39.69
C ASN A 473 -14.79 -10.61 -40.58
N VAL A 474 -14.18 -10.34 -41.75
CA VAL A 474 -13.70 -11.36 -42.69
C VAL A 474 -12.19 -11.32 -42.91
N PHE A 475 -11.50 -10.28 -42.43
CA PHE A 475 -10.04 -10.20 -42.50
C PHE A 475 -9.40 -11.14 -41.47
N GLU A 476 -8.77 -12.22 -41.94
CA GLU A 476 -8.04 -13.17 -41.10
C GLU A 476 -6.63 -12.67 -40.81
N LEU A 477 -6.25 -12.70 -39.53
CA LEU A 477 -4.92 -12.32 -39.07
C LEU A 477 -3.92 -13.45 -39.32
N ASN A 478 -2.63 -13.11 -39.31
CA ASN A 478 -1.56 -14.06 -39.52
C ASN A 478 -1.49 -15.11 -38.41
N ALA A 479 -1.86 -16.35 -38.76
CA ALA A 479 -1.93 -17.47 -37.83
C ALA A 479 -0.56 -18.12 -37.50
N SER A 480 0.55 -17.54 -37.95
CA SER A 480 1.88 -17.98 -37.51
C SER A 480 2.05 -17.70 -36.01
N SER A 481 2.56 -18.68 -35.25
CA SER A 481 2.80 -18.52 -33.81
C SER A 481 3.82 -17.43 -33.47
N THR A 482 4.64 -17.03 -34.44
CA THR A 482 5.62 -15.94 -34.32
C THR A 482 5.11 -14.60 -34.84
N ALA A 483 4.00 -14.57 -35.58
CA ALA A 483 3.46 -13.31 -36.07
C ALA A 483 2.83 -12.51 -34.92
N ARG A 484 2.92 -11.17 -35.04
CA ARG A 484 2.39 -10.21 -34.09
C ARG A 484 1.68 -9.10 -34.83
N ASP A 485 0.57 -9.44 -35.48
CA ASP A 485 -0.19 -8.43 -36.22
C ASP A 485 -0.70 -7.35 -35.26
N VAL A 486 -0.47 -6.10 -35.61
CA VAL A 486 -0.99 -4.93 -34.91
C VAL A 486 -2.24 -4.45 -35.63
N VAL A 487 -3.40 -4.62 -34.99
CA VAL A 487 -4.69 -4.19 -35.53
C VAL A 487 -5.04 -2.85 -34.92
N THR A 488 -5.04 -1.79 -35.72
CA THR A 488 -5.38 -0.44 -35.24
C THR A 488 -6.74 -0.01 -35.77
N PHE A 489 -7.72 0.12 -34.88
CA PHE A 489 -9.00 0.76 -35.18
C PHE A 489 -8.91 2.25 -34.88
N TYR A 490 -9.46 3.11 -35.74
CA TYR A 490 -9.34 4.54 -35.56
C TYR A 490 -10.53 5.28 -36.17
N TYR A 491 -10.83 6.45 -35.60
CA TYR A 491 -11.98 7.26 -36.00
C TYR A 491 -11.53 8.50 -36.78
N GLY A 492 -12.15 8.74 -37.93
CA GLY A 492 -11.86 9.94 -38.71
C GLY A 492 -12.43 9.95 -40.11
N LYS A 493 -12.07 11.01 -40.85
CA LYS A 493 -12.35 11.13 -42.29
C LYS A 493 -11.40 10.24 -43.10
N GLU A 494 -11.64 10.14 -44.40
CA GLU A 494 -10.82 9.35 -45.33
C GLU A 494 -9.31 9.68 -45.26
N GLU A 495 -8.97 10.94 -44.99
CA GLU A 495 -7.59 11.45 -44.96
C GLU A 495 -6.89 11.28 -43.60
N ILE A 496 -7.64 10.83 -42.58
CA ILE A 496 -7.11 10.52 -41.25
C ILE A 496 -6.50 9.13 -41.29
N THR A 497 -5.30 9.01 -40.73
CA THR A 497 -4.56 7.76 -40.50
C THR A 497 -4.61 7.40 -39.02
N PRO A 498 -4.19 6.18 -38.63
CA PRO A 498 -4.01 5.85 -37.22
C PRO A 498 -3.20 6.90 -36.45
N GLU A 499 -2.15 7.47 -37.03
CA GLU A 499 -1.24 8.39 -36.35
C GLU A 499 -1.85 9.76 -36.01
N ASN A 500 -2.72 10.28 -36.87
CA ASN A 500 -3.33 11.61 -36.69
C ASN A 500 -4.80 11.55 -36.23
N SER A 501 -5.33 10.35 -35.97
CA SER A 501 -6.67 10.17 -35.42
C SER A 501 -6.72 10.60 -33.96
N THR A 502 -7.75 11.36 -33.60
CA THR A 502 -8.02 11.78 -32.22
C THR A 502 -8.62 10.65 -31.37
N MET A 503 -8.89 9.48 -31.95
CA MET A 503 -9.41 8.33 -31.22
C MET A 503 -9.03 7.03 -31.94
N ALA A 504 -8.13 6.26 -31.33
CA ALA A 504 -7.64 5.02 -31.91
C ALA A 504 -7.42 3.91 -30.86
N ILE A 505 -7.57 2.67 -31.28
CA ILE A 505 -7.46 1.44 -30.50
C ILE A 505 -6.41 0.56 -31.17
N GLU A 506 -5.32 0.27 -30.49
CA GLU A 506 -4.19 -0.48 -31.04
C GLU A 506 -4.07 -1.85 -30.34
N ILE A 507 -4.20 -2.92 -31.12
CA ILE A 507 -4.28 -4.28 -30.60
C ILE A 507 -3.12 -5.10 -31.17
N THR A 508 -2.16 -5.46 -30.34
CA THR A 508 -1.12 -6.43 -30.74
C THR A 508 -1.63 -7.84 -30.49
N THR A 509 -1.61 -8.68 -31.52
CA THR A 509 -2.25 -10.00 -31.47
C THR A 509 -1.23 -11.14 -31.51
N GLN A 510 -1.56 -12.27 -30.91
CA GLN A 510 -0.85 -13.54 -31.08
C GLN A 510 -1.87 -14.66 -31.22
N ILE A 511 -1.76 -15.46 -32.29
CA ILE A 511 -2.62 -16.63 -32.48
C ILE A 511 -1.90 -17.88 -31.94
N ILE A 512 -2.60 -18.62 -31.06
CA ILE A 512 -2.14 -19.90 -30.50
C ILE A 512 -3.04 -21.04 -30.98
N LYS A 513 -2.47 -22.24 -31.08
CA LYS A 513 -3.19 -23.46 -31.48
C LYS A 513 -3.77 -24.24 -30.30
N LYS A 514 -3.09 -24.14 -29.16
CA LYS A 514 -3.44 -24.79 -27.90
C LYS A 514 -3.03 -23.84 -26.77
N LYS A 515 -3.82 -23.81 -25.69
CA LYS A 515 -3.42 -23.14 -24.45
C LYS A 515 -2.23 -23.89 -23.79
N PRO A 516 -1.28 -23.18 -23.18
CA PRO A 516 -0.27 -23.80 -22.32
C PRO A 516 -0.90 -24.52 -21.13
N GLU A 517 -0.33 -25.63 -20.71
CA GLU A 517 -0.73 -26.37 -19.50
C GLU A 517 0.15 -25.95 -18.33
N VAL A 518 -0.44 -25.37 -17.28
CA VAL A 518 0.29 -24.90 -16.10
C VAL A 518 -0.27 -25.60 -14.86
N ILE A 519 0.61 -26.08 -13.98
CA ILE A 519 0.22 -26.70 -12.71
C ILE A 519 0.72 -25.89 -11.52
N PHE A 520 -0.16 -25.66 -10.57
CA PHE A 520 0.12 -25.10 -9.26
C PHE A 520 -0.04 -26.18 -8.20
N VAL A 521 0.99 -26.36 -7.36
CA VAL A 521 0.93 -27.16 -6.14
C VAL A 521 1.17 -26.23 -4.97
N THR A 522 0.14 -25.97 -4.18
CA THR A 522 0.14 -24.97 -3.09
C THR A 522 -0.22 -25.63 -1.77
N ILE A 523 0.19 -25.05 -0.64
CA ILE A 523 -0.11 -25.66 0.67
C ILE A 523 -1.59 -25.64 1.03
N GLU A 524 -2.33 -24.63 0.55
CA GLU A 524 -3.76 -24.48 0.80
C GLU A 524 -4.51 -23.89 -0.41
N ARG A 525 -5.82 -23.73 -0.24
CA ARG A 525 -6.72 -23.27 -1.29
C ARG A 525 -6.55 -21.78 -1.55
N HIS A 526 -6.40 -21.42 -2.83
CA HIS A 526 -6.16 -20.06 -3.29
C HIS A 526 -7.33 -19.56 -4.16
N GLU A 527 -8.30 -18.88 -3.53
CA GLU A 527 -9.52 -18.38 -4.21
C GLU A 527 -9.17 -17.47 -5.41
N PHE A 528 -8.15 -16.63 -5.30
CA PHE A 528 -7.76 -15.72 -6.38
C PHE A 528 -7.21 -16.46 -7.60
N ILE A 529 -6.48 -17.57 -7.41
CA ILE A 529 -6.03 -18.41 -8.53
C ILE A 529 -7.25 -19.07 -9.19
N GLU A 530 -8.19 -19.59 -8.40
CA GLU A 530 -9.42 -20.19 -8.93
C GLU A 530 -10.24 -19.18 -9.74
N ASN A 531 -10.49 -17.99 -9.19
CA ASN A 531 -11.29 -16.94 -9.83
C ASN A 531 -10.65 -16.43 -11.12
N THR A 532 -9.32 -16.28 -11.14
CA THR A 532 -8.58 -15.74 -12.29
C THR A 532 -8.30 -16.79 -13.37
N SER A 533 -8.19 -18.08 -12.99
CA SER A 533 -7.89 -19.19 -13.91
C SER A 533 -8.86 -19.26 -15.10
N GLY A 534 -10.15 -19.00 -14.89
CA GLY A 534 -11.15 -19.02 -15.96
C GLY A 534 -10.96 -17.94 -17.03
N ARG A 535 -10.17 -16.90 -16.75
CA ARG A 535 -9.86 -15.78 -17.66
C ARG A 535 -8.44 -15.86 -18.24
N SER A 536 -7.62 -16.80 -17.79
CA SER A 536 -6.24 -17.02 -18.23
C SER A 536 -6.16 -17.56 -19.66
N ASN A 537 -5.05 -17.25 -20.35
CA ASN A 537 -4.74 -17.82 -21.66
C ASN A 537 -4.09 -19.21 -21.55
N SER A 538 -3.88 -19.70 -20.33
CA SER A 538 -3.40 -21.05 -20.00
C SER A 538 -4.51 -21.91 -19.40
N ASN A 539 -4.29 -23.23 -19.42
CA ASN A 539 -5.06 -24.20 -18.66
C ASN A 539 -4.38 -24.40 -17.30
N ILE A 540 -5.02 -23.94 -16.22
CA ILE A 540 -4.48 -24.03 -14.87
C ILE A 540 -5.01 -25.29 -14.18
N THR A 541 -4.10 -26.14 -13.70
CA THR A 541 -4.38 -27.24 -12.77
C THR A 541 -3.92 -26.83 -11.38
N LEU A 542 -4.80 -26.88 -10.38
CA LEU A 542 -4.47 -26.54 -8.99
C LEU A 542 -4.61 -27.80 -8.12
N LEU A 543 -3.54 -28.17 -7.40
CA LEU A 543 -3.48 -29.33 -6.51
C LEU A 543 -3.00 -28.94 -5.11
N TYR A 544 -3.46 -29.69 -4.11
CA TYR A 544 -3.05 -29.53 -2.71
C TYR A 544 -2.31 -30.79 -2.20
N PRO A 545 -1.64 -30.75 -1.03
CA PRO A 545 -0.87 -31.87 -0.51
C PRO A 545 -1.63 -33.21 -0.42
N SER A 546 -2.95 -33.15 -0.19
CA SER A 546 -3.83 -34.33 -0.16
C SER A 546 -4.09 -34.97 -1.53
N ASP A 547 -3.98 -34.19 -2.61
CA ASP A 547 -4.27 -34.64 -3.98
C ASP A 547 -3.03 -35.25 -4.64
N ILE A 548 -1.84 -34.95 -4.13
CA ILE A 548 -0.57 -35.43 -4.67
C ILE A 548 -0.41 -36.93 -4.40
N GLN A 549 -0.43 -37.71 -5.48
CA GLN A 549 -0.13 -39.14 -5.47
C GLN A 549 1.35 -39.39 -5.80
N SER A 550 1.90 -40.47 -5.25
CA SER A 550 3.25 -40.93 -5.62
C SER A 550 3.29 -41.26 -7.11
N GLY A 551 4.15 -40.57 -7.87
CA GLY A 551 4.33 -40.79 -9.31
C GLY A 551 3.48 -39.90 -10.23
N ILE A 552 3.03 -38.74 -9.74
CA ILE A 552 2.47 -37.67 -10.61
C ILE A 552 3.42 -37.38 -11.78
N ASN A 553 2.87 -37.14 -12.98
CA ASN A 553 3.68 -36.79 -14.14
C ASN A 553 3.68 -35.28 -14.36
N LEU A 554 4.85 -34.65 -14.19
CA LEU A 554 5.03 -33.21 -14.40
C LEU A 554 5.56 -32.86 -15.81
N THR A 555 6.03 -33.83 -16.60
CA THR A 555 6.62 -33.56 -17.93
C THR A 555 5.60 -33.15 -19.00
N GLY A 556 4.30 -33.24 -18.69
CA GLY A 556 3.21 -32.87 -19.58
C GLY A 556 2.79 -31.40 -19.48
N TYR A 557 3.38 -30.65 -18.55
CA TYR A 557 3.07 -29.25 -18.31
C TYR A 557 4.14 -28.34 -18.94
N ASP A 558 3.71 -27.18 -19.40
CA ASP A 558 4.58 -26.12 -19.93
C ASP A 558 5.21 -25.31 -18.79
N LEU A 559 4.62 -25.33 -17.58
CA LEU A 559 5.14 -24.69 -16.37
C LEU A 559 4.65 -25.40 -15.10
N VAL A 560 5.55 -25.58 -14.13
CA VAL A 560 5.23 -26.08 -12.78
C VAL A 560 5.49 -24.97 -11.76
N PHE A 561 4.51 -24.69 -10.91
CA PHE A 561 4.59 -23.73 -9.83
C PHE A 561 4.37 -24.43 -8.49
N LEU A 562 5.36 -24.36 -7.61
CA LEU A 562 5.37 -24.99 -6.30
C LEU A 562 5.42 -23.91 -5.23
N GLU A 563 4.52 -23.99 -4.25
CA GLU A 563 4.51 -23.06 -3.13
C GLU A 563 4.41 -23.80 -1.79
N HIS A 564 5.27 -23.37 -0.87
CA HIS A 564 5.30 -23.80 0.53
C HIS A 564 5.26 -25.33 0.72
N ILE A 565 6.09 -26.02 -0.05
CA ILE A 565 6.17 -27.48 -0.09
C ILE A 565 6.86 -28.03 1.17
N GLY A 566 6.08 -28.71 2.01
CA GLY A 566 6.58 -29.43 3.18
C GLY A 566 7.17 -30.82 2.88
N GLY A 567 7.84 -31.41 3.87
CA GLY A 567 8.60 -32.66 3.71
C GLY A 567 7.80 -33.87 3.18
N GLU A 568 6.55 -34.08 3.63
CA GLU A 568 5.73 -35.19 3.14
C GLU A 568 5.39 -35.04 1.64
N THR A 569 5.00 -33.82 1.23
CA THR A 569 4.71 -33.51 -0.18
C THR A 569 5.97 -33.60 -1.03
N ALA A 570 7.10 -33.12 -0.51
CA ALA A 570 8.39 -33.20 -1.17
C ALA A 570 8.80 -34.65 -1.49
N GLU A 571 8.60 -35.60 -0.58
CA GLU A 571 8.89 -37.01 -0.82
C GLU A 571 8.06 -37.60 -1.99
N LYS A 572 6.80 -37.16 -2.13
CA LYS A 572 5.91 -37.61 -3.21
C LYS A 572 6.27 -36.97 -4.57
N LEU A 573 6.75 -35.72 -4.56
CA LEU A 573 7.08 -34.95 -5.76
C LEU A 573 8.48 -35.21 -6.30
N LYS A 574 9.44 -35.61 -5.45
CA LYS A 574 10.86 -35.67 -5.78
C LYS A 574 11.18 -36.29 -7.15
N ASN A 575 10.74 -37.53 -7.40
CA ASN A 575 11.03 -38.22 -8.67
C ASN A 575 10.39 -37.52 -9.88
N ALA A 576 9.21 -36.93 -9.70
CA ALA A 576 8.49 -36.24 -10.77
C ALA A 576 9.18 -34.92 -11.14
N VAL A 577 9.65 -34.17 -10.14
CA VAL A 577 10.41 -32.93 -10.31
C VAL A 577 11.75 -33.21 -10.98
N GLU A 578 12.50 -34.23 -10.52
CA GLU A 578 13.76 -34.66 -11.16
C GLU A 578 13.55 -35.00 -12.65
N THR A 579 12.50 -35.76 -12.98
CA THR A 579 12.17 -36.12 -14.37
C THR A 579 11.79 -34.89 -15.21
N ALA A 580 10.97 -33.98 -14.67
CA ALA A 580 10.57 -32.76 -15.37
C ALA A 580 11.76 -31.82 -15.63
N ASN A 581 12.69 -31.73 -14.69
CA ASN A 581 13.91 -30.94 -14.81
C ASN A 581 14.80 -31.48 -15.96
N GLU A 582 14.94 -32.80 -16.10
CA GLU A 582 15.68 -33.41 -17.22
C GLU A 582 15.05 -33.09 -18.59
N THR A 583 13.74 -32.87 -18.64
CA THR A 583 13.01 -32.50 -19.88
C THR A 583 13.02 -31.00 -20.17
N GLY A 584 13.54 -30.17 -19.27
CA GLY A 584 13.63 -28.72 -19.44
C GLY A 584 12.34 -27.96 -19.14
N VAL A 585 11.39 -28.56 -18.41
CA VAL A 585 10.19 -27.86 -17.94
C VAL A 585 10.61 -26.81 -16.91
N PRO A 586 10.18 -25.54 -17.03
CA PRO A 586 10.39 -24.54 -16.00
C PRO A 586 9.66 -24.92 -14.71
N ILE A 587 10.36 -24.91 -13.59
CA ILE A 587 9.86 -25.21 -12.25
C ILE A 587 10.19 -24.02 -11.36
N ILE A 588 9.14 -23.35 -10.91
CA ILE A 588 9.19 -22.25 -9.95
C ILE A 588 8.88 -22.85 -8.58
N SER A 589 9.72 -22.61 -7.60
CA SER A 589 9.45 -22.96 -6.20
C SER A 589 9.65 -21.73 -5.34
N ILE A 590 8.64 -21.37 -4.55
CA ILE A 590 8.68 -20.24 -3.63
C ILE A 590 8.20 -20.65 -2.25
N HIS A 591 8.73 -19.97 -1.22
CA HIS A 591 8.40 -20.16 0.20
C HIS A 591 8.48 -21.62 0.67
N SER A 592 9.28 -22.48 0.04
CA SER A 592 9.41 -23.90 0.40
C SER A 592 10.68 -24.20 1.19
N ASP A 593 11.26 -23.17 1.82
CA ASP A 593 12.51 -23.24 2.59
C ASP A 593 13.63 -23.91 1.78
N ALA A 594 14.23 -24.98 2.33
CA ALA A 594 15.31 -25.73 1.71
C ALA A 594 14.91 -26.38 0.37
N TYR A 595 13.62 -26.50 0.06
CA TYR A 595 13.16 -27.10 -1.19
C TYR A 595 13.14 -26.14 -2.37
N ASP A 596 13.22 -24.83 -2.15
CA ASP A 596 13.23 -23.86 -3.26
C ASP A 596 14.44 -24.09 -4.18
N ASP A 597 15.63 -24.27 -3.59
CA ASP A 597 16.86 -24.58 -4.34
C ASP A 597 16.92 -26.03 -4.86
N ILE A 598 16.13 -26.95 -4.28
CA ILE A 598 16.15 -28.37 -4.64
C ILE A 598 15.20 -28.65 -5.82
N PHE A 599 14.03 -28.03 -5.81
CA PHE A 599 12.98 -28.27 -6.81
C PHE A 599 12.91 -27.18 -7.87
N GLY A 600 13.21 -25.92 -7.52
CA GLY A 600 13.22 -24.82 -8.47
C GLY A 600 14.39 -24.93 -9.45
N ASN A 601 14.11 -24.69 -10.74
CA ASN A 601 15.15 -24.52 -11.76
C ASN A 601 15.11 -23.13 -12.43
N VAL A 602 14.16 -22.29 -12.02
CA VAL A 602 14.03 -20.88 -12.44
C VAL A 602 14.78 -19.98 -11.46
N ASN A 603 15.62 -19.07 -11.99
CA ASN A 603 16.33 -18.09 -11.17
C ASN A 603 15.39 -16.95 -10.74
N LEU A 604 14.92 -16.98 -9.50
CA LEU A 604 13.99 -15.96 -8.99
C LEU A 604 14.60 -14.55 -8.91
N THR A 605 15.94 -14.41 -8.85
CA THR A 605 16.58 -13.09 -8.88
C THR A 605 16.41 -12.40 -10.24
N GLU A 606 16.30 -13.16 -11.33
CA GLU A 606 15.99 -12.63 -12.67
C GLU A 606 14.47 -12.44 -12.87
N HIS A 607 13.65 -12.98 -11.97
CA HIS A 607 12.19 -12.93 -12.03
C HIS A 607 11.56 -12.41 -10.72
N PRO A 608 11.93 -11.20 -10.24
CA PRO A 608 11.51 -10.69 -8.94
C PRO A 608 9.99 -10.50 -8.81
N PHE A 609 9.30 -10.28 -9.93
CA PHE A 609 7.85 -10.11 -9.96
C PHE A 609 7.07 -11.33 -9.46
N ILE A 610 7.64 -12.55 -9.56
CA ILE A 610 7.00 -13.76 -9.05
C ILE A 610 6.71 -13.60 -7.55
N ASN A 611 7.74 -13.29 -6.77
CA ASN A 611 7.60 -13.07 -5.33
C ASN A 611 6.77 -11.82 -5.05
N GLN A 612 6.99 -10.72 -5.77
CA GLN A 612 6.23 -9.48 -5.51
C GLN A 612 4.72 -9.63 -5.71
N TYR A 613 4.25 -10.39 -6.70
CA TYR A 613 2.81 -10.64 -6.86
C TYR A 613 2.29 -11.61 -5.80
N TRP A 614 3.09 -12.62 -5.43
CA TRP A 614 2.69 -13.60 -4.43
C TRP A 614 2.62 -12.98 -3.04
N ASP A 615 3.65 -12.24 -2.64
CA ASP A 615 3.75 -11.54 -1.36
C ASP A 615 2.65 -10.47 -1.23
N ASN A 616 2.32 -9.78 -2.32
CA ASN A 616 1.18 -8.87 -2.37
C ASN A 616 -0.11 -9.58 -2.80
N TYR A 617 -0.46 -10.66 -2.10
CA TYR A 617 -1.53 -11.57 -2.50
C TYR A 617 -2.93 -10.90 -2.59
N ASN A 618 -3.37 -10.56 -3.80
CA ASN A 618 -4.73 -10.12 -4.11
C ASN A 618 -5.17 -10.59 -5.51
N GLU A 619 -6.47 -10.55 -5.83
CA GLU A 619 -6.98 -11.04 -7.12
C GLU A 619 -6.32 -10.36 -8.32
N THR A 620 -6.05 -9.07 -8.23
CA THR A 620 -5.41 -8.31 -9.31
C THR A 620 -3.96 -8.75 -9.51
N ASN A 621 -3.20 -8.93 -8.43
CA ASN A 621 -1.81 -9.38 -8.50
C ASN A 621 -1.69 -10.83 -8.92
N ILE A 622 -2.63 -11.70 -8.55
CA ILE A 622 -2.65 -13.07 -9.07
C ILE A 622 -2.96 -13.09 -10.57
N ALA A 623 -3.86 -12.23 -11.07
CA ALA A 623 -4.03 -12.08 -12.51
C ALA A 623 -2.75 -11.55 -13.21
N ARG A 624 -2.01 -10.64 -12.58
CA ARG A 624 -0.71 -10.14 -13.07
C ARG A 624 0.36 -11.24 -13.03
N LEU A 625 0.40 -12.05 -11.98
CA LEU A 625 1.27 -13.23 -11.88
C LEU A 625 1.00 -14.20 -13.01
N LEU A 626 -0.26 -14.59 -13.24
CA LEU A 626 -0.59 -15.49 -14.35
C LEU A 626 -0.15 -14.91 -15.69
N THR A 627 -0.36 -13.61 -15.92
CA THR A 627 0.12 -12.93 -17.14
C THR A 627 1.65 -12.96 -17.24
N TYR A 628 2.36 -12.71 -16.14
CA TYR A 628 3.82 -12.78 -16.09
C TYR A 628 4.33 -14.17 -16.41
N LEU A 629 3.69 -15.21 -15.84
CA LEU A 629 4.05 -16.60 -16.08
C LEU A 629 3.80 -17.02 -17.54
N GLU A 630 2.66 -16.61 -18.08
CA GLU A 630 2.30 -16.79 -19.49
C GLU A 630 3.34 -16.17 -20.44
N VAL A 631 3.79 -14.95 -20.14
CA VAL A 631 4.75 -14.22 -20.99
C VAL A 631 6.15 -14.82 -20.90
N ASN A 632 6.66 -15.02 -19.69
CA ASN A 632 8.06 -15.37 -19.49
C ASN A 632 8.35 -16.87 -19.69
N PHE A 633 7.37 -17.74 -19.41
CA PHE A 633 7.60 -19.19 -19.44
C PHE A 633 6.78 -19.91 -20.52
N CYS A 634 5.65 -19.34 -20.96
CA CYS A 634 4.78 -19.99 -21.95
C CYS A 634 4.87 -19.36 -23.36
N GLY A 635 5.68 -18.32 -23.56
CA GLY A 635 5.88 -17.66 -24.85
C GLY A 635 4.66 -16.88 -25.37
N LEU A 636 3.78 -16.47 -24.46
CA LEU A 636 2.62 -15.64 -24.79
C LEU A 636 2.96 -14.14 -24.78
N ILE A 637 2.15 -13.32 -25.46
CA ILE A 637 2.19 -11.87 -25.31
C ILE A 637 1.27 -11.43 -24.17
N GLY A 638 1.68 -10.40 -23.46
CA GLY A 638 0.95 -9.87 -22.33
C GLY A 638 1.61 -8.61 -21.81
N ASN A 639 0.83 -7.75 -21.18
CA ASN A 639 1.35 -6.57 -20.50
C ASN A 639 1.70 -6.97 -19.08
N ILE A 640 2.99 -7.11 -18.81
CA ILE A 640 3.51 -7.24 -17.45
C ILE A 640 3.35 -5.88 -16.78
N LYS A 641 2.71 -5.86 -15.60
CA LYS A 641 2.47 -4.64 -14.82
C LYS A 641 3.02 -4.86 -13.42
N ASP A 642 3.61 -3.87 -12.79
CA ASP A 642 4.18 -4.00 -11.42
C ASP A 642 3.17 -4.58 -10.42
N SER A 643 3.63 -5.13 -9.29
CA SER A 643 2.69 -5.58 -8.26
C SER A 643 1.97 -4.38 -7.63
N LEU A 644 0.67 -4.52 -7.34
CA LEU A 644 -0.02 -3.55 -6.48
C LEU A 644 0.32 -3.86 -5.03
N PRO A 645 0.90 -2.93 -4.25
CA PRO A 645 1.13 -3.20 -2.84
C PRO A 645 -0.20 -3.51 -2.16
N ILE A 646 -0.21 -4.49 -1.25
CA ILE A 646 -1.31 -4.65 -0.30
C ILE A 646 -0.97 -3.88 0.97
N PRO A 647 -1.96 -3.23 1.61
CA PRO A 647 -1.74 -2.65 2.93
C PRO A 647 -1.29 -3.72 3.92
N ASP A 648 -0.21 -3.43 4.65
CA ASP A 648 0.42 -4.33 5.62
C ASP A 648 -0.47 -4.64 6.84
N ALA A 649 -1.54 -3.87 6.99
CA ALA A 649 -2.60 -4.12 7.94
C ALA A 649 -3.91 -3.44 7.54
N PHE A 650 -5.00 -3.90 8.14
CA PHE A 650 -6.34 -3.39 7.88
C PHE A 650 -7.28 -3.73 9.03
N ILE A 651 -8.36 -2.93 9.18
CA ILE A 651 -9.54 -3.30 9.94
C ILE A 651 -10.54 -3.97 9.00
N HIS A 652 -11.09 -5.11 9.43
CA HIS A 652 -12.08 -5.87 8.68
C HIS A 652 -13.33 -6.14 9.51
N HIS A 653 -14.49 -6.03 8.85
CA HIS A 653 -15.78 -6.45 9.38
C HIS A 653 -16.55 -7.23 8.29
N PRO A 654 -17.14 -8.40 8.60
CA PRO A 654 -17.80 -9.26 7.60
C PRO A 654 -18.89 -8.56 6.78
N ASP A 655 -19.66 -7.66 7.40
CA ASP A 655 -20.75 -6.94 6.73
C ASP A 655 -20.31 -5.59 6.10
N ALA A 656 -19.02 -5.26 6.17
CA ALA A 656 -18.48 -4.08 5.48
C ALA A 656 -18.25 -4.37 3.99
N PRO A 657 -18.47 -3.39 3.09
CA PRO A 657 -18.23 -3.58 1.66
C PRO A 657 -16.74 -3.66 1.30
N GLN A 658 -15.86 -3.16 2.17
CA GLN A 658 -14.41 -3.12 2.00
C GLN A 658 -13.72 -3.07 3.37
N CYS A 659 -12.42 -3.34 3.39
CA CYS A 659 -11.59 -3.10 4.57
C CYS A 659 -11.37 -1.60 4.81
N PHE A 660 -10.97 -1.26 6.03
CA PHE A 660 -10.60 0.09 6.43
C PHE A 660 -9.12 0.14 6.80
N PHE A 661 -8.49 1.27 6.54
CA PHE A 661 -7.06 1.51 6.83
C PHE A 661 -6.86 2.60 7.87
N ASP A 662 -7.95 3.16 8.38
CA ASP A 662 -7.95 4.12 9.47
C ASP A 662 -9.04 3.75 10.49
N THR A 663 -8.72 3.92 11.77
CA THR A 663 -9.64 3.63 12.88
C THR A 663 -10.79 4.63 12.91
N GLY A 664 -10.53 5.90 12.59
CA GLY A 664 -11.56 6.95 12.54
C GLY A 664 -12.62 6.67 11.47
N GLU A 665 -12.19 6.29 10.27
CA GLU A 665 -13.08 5.88 9.16
C GLU A 665 -13.91 4.65 9.53
N TYR A 666 -13.26 3.62 10.10
CA TYR A 666 -13.97 2.44 10.57
C TYR A 666 -15.03 2.79 11.61
N LEU A 667 -14.70 3.60 12.62
CA LEU A 667 -15.64 4.00 13.65
C LEU A 667 -16.78 4.86 13.10
N LYS A 668 -16.53 5.69 12.08
CA LYS A 668 -17.56 6.46 11.39
C LYS A 668 -18.55 5.54 10.68
N TRP A 669 -18.07 4.55 9.93
CA TRP A 669 -18.90 3.54 9.30
C TRP A 669 -19.65 2.68 10.34
N TYR A 670 -18.95 2.26 11.39
CA TYR A 670 -19.51 1.40 12.42
C TYR A 670 -20.55 2.14 13.28
N SER A 671 -20.47 3.47 13.39
CA SER A 671 -21.47 4.32 14.04
C SER A 671 -22.67 4.65 13.14
N ASP A 672 -22.62 4.37 11.84
CA ASP A 672 -23.66 4.75 10.87
C ASP A 672 -24.93 3.88 11.05
N GLU A 673 -26.07 4.51 11.34
CA GLU A 673 -27.36 3.84 11.50
C GLU A 673 -27.85 3.11 10.23
N THR A 674 -27.27 3.42 9.06
CA THR A 674 -27.59 2.80 7.77
C THR A 674 -26.72 1.59 7.44
N ASN A 675 -25.74 1.26 8.29
CA ASN A 675 -24.92 0.07 8.12
C ASN A 675 -25.77 -1.22 8.17
N LYS A 676 -25.23 -2.33 7.63
CA LYS A 676 -25.97 -3.59 7.51
C LYS A 676 -25.78 -4.54 8.68
N THR A 677 -24.90 -4.22 9.64
CA THR A 677 -24.56 -5.09 10.77
C THR A 677 -25.73 -5.20 11.76
N GLY A 678 -26.51 -4.11 11.90
CA GLY A 678 -27.52 -3.98 12.96
C GLY A 678 -26.91 -3.67 14.34
N TYR A 679 -25.59 -3.45 14.40
CA TYR A 679 -24.81 -3.07 15.58
C TYR A 679 -24.06 -1.77 15.30
N HIS A 680 -23.99 -0.90 16.31
CA HIS A 680 -23.36 0.40 16.16
C HIS A 680 -22.34 0.65 17.26
N TYR A 681 -21.24 1.28 16.88
CA TYR A 681 -20.23 1.70 17.85
C TYR A 681 -20.85 2.59 18.92
N ASN A 682 -20.62 2.23 20.18
CA ASN A 682 -21.02 3.03 21.33
C ASN A 682 -19.86 3.10 22.31
N GLN A 683 -19.35 4.30 22.55
CA GLN A 683 -18.21 4.54 23.44
C GLN A 683 -18.44 4.04 24.89
N SER A 684 -19.69 3.90 25.33
CA SER A 684 -20.02 3.38 26.66
C SER A 684 -19.99 1.84 26.75
N ASN A 685 -19.92 1.16 25.60
CA ASN A 685 -19.76 -0.29 25.57
C ASN A 685 -18.28 -0.65 25.67
N ILE A 686 -18.01 -1.87 26.14
CA ILE A 686 -16.65 -2.43 26.06
C ILE A 686 -16.24 -2.60 24.60
N THR A 687 -14.98 -2.32 24.30
CA THR A 687 -14.42 -2.50 22.95
C THR A 687 -13.42 -3.65 22.97
N ILE A 688 -13.68 -4.69 22.17
CA ILE A 688 -12.81 -5.87 22.08
C ILE A 688 -12.04 -5.82 20.77
N GLY A 689 -10.71 -5.86 20.86
CA GLY A 689 -9.84 -6.04 19.72
C GLY A 689 -9.77 -7.52 19.31
N ILE A 690 -9.78 -7.82 18.02
CA ILE A 690 -9.38 -9.13 17.50
C ILE A 690 -8.11 -8.93 16.67
N ALA A 691 -7.00 -9.48 17.15
CA ALA A 691 -5.69 -9.38 16.52
C ALA A 691 -5.40 -10.66 15.72
N ASN A 692 -5.49 -10.55 14.40
CA ASN A 692 -5.25 -11.64 13.46
C ASN A 692 -3.96 -11.40 12.67
N TRP A 693 -3.26 -12.46 12.28
CA TRP A 693 -2.25 -12.35 11.24
C TRP A 693 -2.91 -11.87 9.94
N HIS A 694 -2.17 -11.15 9.09
CA HIS A 694 -2.63 -10.78 7.76
C HIS A 694 -3.04 -12.03 6.98
N VAL A 695 -4.35 -12.26 6.89
CA VAL A 695 -4.98 -13.43 6.25
C VAL A 695 -6.22 -12.96 5.49
N SER A 696 -6.79 -13.85 4.68
CA SER A 696 -8.07 -13.62 3.99
C SER A 696 -9.12 -12.98 4.91
N THR A 697 -9.82 -11.97 4.40
CA THR A 697 -10.97 -11.32 5.06
C THR A 697 -12.13 -12.29 5.30
N LYS A 698 -12.20 -13.38 4.53
CA LYS A 698 -13.20 -14.45 4.72
C LYS A 698 -12.62 -15.53 5.61
N SER A 699 -12.97 -15.49 6.89
CA SER A 699 -12.55 -16.47 7.90
C SER A 699 -13.75 -16.80 8.78
N PRO A 700 -14.47 -17.92 8.53
CA PRO A 700 -15.76 -18.21 9.18
C PRO A 700 -15.70 -18.15 10.71
N GLU A 701 -14.59 -18.57 11.31
CA GLU A 701 -14.38 -18.53 12.74
C GLU A 701 -14.18 -17.11 13.29
N ILE A 702 -13.57 -16.20 12.52
CA ILE A 702 -13.38 -14.80 12.89
C ILE A 702 -14.68 -14.03 12.71
N GLU A 703 -15.40 -14.26 11.61
CA GLU A 703 -16.74 -13.69 11.39
C GLU A 703 -17.69 -14.08 12.53
N LYS A 704 -17.70 -15.38 12.88
CA LYS A 704 -18.49 -15.87 14.01
C LYS A 704 -18.08 -15.23 15.33
N LEU A 705 -16.78 -14.99 15.55
CA LEU A 705 -16.27 -14.34 16.74
C LEU A 705 -16.73 -12.88 16.83
N ILE A 706 -16.67 -12.12 15.72
CA ILE A 706 -17.15 -10.74 15.61
C ILE A 706 -18.64 -10.67 15.96
N HIS A 707 -19.49 -11.40 15.23
CA HIS A 707 -20.93 -11.37 15.45
C HIS A 707 -21.31 -11.81 16.88
N THR A 708 -20.63 -12.83 17.44
CA THR A 708 -20.92 -13.28 18.81
C THR A 708 -20.56 -12.23 19.87
N LEU A 709 -19.54 -11.40 19.65
CA LEU A 709 -19.18 -10.29 20.54
C LEU A 709 -20.20 -9.15 20.43
N GLU A 710 -20.62 -8.79 19.22
CA GLU A 710 -21.64 -7.78 18.97
C GLU A 710 -23.00 -8.18 19.57
N GLU A 711 -23.41 -9.44 19.39
CA GLU A 711 -24.61 -10.02 20.02
C GLU A 711 -24.58 -9.90 21.56
N LYS A 712 -23.38 -9.91 22.15
CA LYS A 712 -23.17 -9.74 23.60
C LYS A 712 -23.02 -8.27 24.03
N GLY A 713 -23.14 -7.33 23.09
CA GLY A 713 -23.13 -5.89 23.35
C GLY A 713 -21.75 -5.24 23.41
N ALA A 714 -20.72 -5.90 22.88
CA ALA A 714 -19.39 -5.31 22.76
C ALA A 714 -19.21 -4.59 21.41
N ASN A 715 -18.45 -3.50 21.39
CA ASN A 715 -17.85 -3.00 20.15
C ASN A 715 -16.72 -3.96 19.74
N VAL A 716 -16.47 -4.10 18.45
CA VAL A 716 -15.41 -4.97 17.93
C VAL A 716 -14.53 -4.20 16.96
N ILE A 717 -13.21 -4.34 17.11
CA ILE A 717 -12.21 -3.85 16.16
C ILE A 717 -11.31 -5.03 15.77
N SER A 718 -11.64 -5.68 14.65
CA SER A 718 -10.89 -6.83 14.15
C SER A 718 -9.88 -6.38 13.11
N ILE A 719 -8.61 -6.66 13.36
CA ILE A 719 -7.50 -6.28 12.47
C ILE A 719 -6.80 -7.51 11.90
N GLY A 720 -6.30 -7.38 10.68
CA GLY A 720 -5.24 -8.21 10.11
C GLY A 720 -3.95 -7.40 10.05
N PHE A 721 -2.80 -7.98 10.42
CA PHE A 721 -1.52 -7.27 10.39
C PHE A 721 -0.32 -8.20 10.13
N THR A 722 0.73 -7.67 9.51
CA THR A 722 2.03 -8.34 9.31
C THR A 722 3.05 -7.96 10.40
N GLY A 723 2.95 -6.77 10.98
CA GLY A 723 3.86 -6.26 12.03
C GLY A 723 3.15 -5.76 13.30
N THR A 724 3.77 -5.93 14.48
CA THR A 724 3.16 -5.52 15.76
C THR A 724 3.03 -4.01 15.96
N ALA A 725 3.68 -3.19 15.12
CA ALA A 725 3.49 -1.75 15.11
C ALA A 725 2.03 -1.35 14.82
N HIS A 726 1.35 -2.11 13.96
CA HIS A 726 -0.06 -1.88 13.60
C HIS A 726 -1.04 -2.07 14.75
N LEU A 727 -0.64 -2.82 15.79
CA LEU A 727 -1.45 -2.91 17.01
C LEU A 727 -1.64 -1.52 17.63
N LYS A 728 -0.59 -0.70 17.64
CA LYS A 728 -0.68 0.68 18.14
C LYS A 728 -1.48 1.55 17.18
N GLU A 729 -1.23 1.42 15.88
CA GLU A 729 -1.93 2.16 14.82
C GLU A 729 -3.45 2.04 14.92
N PHE A 730 -3.97 0.81 15.03
CA PHE A 730 -5.42 0.58 15.02
C PHE A 730 -6.09 0.59 16.39
N TYR A 731 -5.33 0.37 17.46
CA TYR A 731 -5.88 0.34 18.81
C TYR A 731 -5.59 1.61 19.63
N PHE A 732 -4.99 2.65 19.05
CA PHE A 732 -4.82 3.94 19.72
C PHE A 732 -5.62 5.04 19.03
N ILE A 733 -6.25 5.89 19.84
CA ILE A 733 -6.76 7.20 19.42
C ILE A 733 -6.24 8.23 20.42
N ASN A 734 -5.68 9.35 19.94
CA ASN A 734 -5.11 10.41 20.78
C ASN A 734 -4.13 9.88 21.85
N ASN A 735 -3.24 8.98 21.42
CA ASN A 735 -2.23 8.32 22.26
C ASN A 735 -2.80 7.49 23.44
N SER A 736 -4.08 7.10 23.38
CA SER A 736 -4.76 6.25 24.37
C SER A 736 -5.34 5.01 23.71
N THR A 737 -5.24 3.85 24.37
CA THR A 737 -5.79 2.60 23.88
C THR A 737 -7.33 2.66 23.84
N ILE A 738 -7.95 2.34 22.69
CA ILE A 738 -9.41 2.31 22.52
C ILE A 738 -10.04 0.96 22.88
N VAL A 739 -9.27 -0.13 22.79
CA VAL A 739 -9.73 -1.47 23.16
C VAL A 739 -9.56 -1.71 24.66
N ASP A 740 -10.51 -2.42 25.28
CA ASP A 740 -10.46 -2.79 26.69
C ASP A 740 -9.75 -4.13 26.92
N ALA A 741 -9.76 -5.02 25.92
CA ALA A 741 -9.11 -6.32 25.90
C ALA A 741 -8.98 -6.85 24.44
N ILE A 742 -8.07 -7.81 24.21
CA ILE A 742 -7.76 -8.34 22.88
C ILE A 742 -7.88 -9.86 22.83
N ILE A 743 -8.49 -10.39 21.77
CA ILE A 743 -8.39 -11.79 21.37
C ILE A 743 -7.31 -11.91 20.27
N CYS A 744 -6.28 -12.70 20.50
CA CYS A 744 -5.22 -12.99 19.53
C CYS A 744 -5.43 -14.37 18.89
N THR A 745 -5.63 -14.38 17.57
CA THR A 745 -5.81 -15.61 16.77
C THR A 745 -4.53 -16.00 16.00
N LYS A 746 -3.54 -15.10 15.95
CA LYS A 746 -2.21 -15.34 15.38
C LYS A 746 -1.54 -16.53 16.07
N SER A 747 -1.06 -17.47 15.26
CA SER A 747 -0.20 -18.58 15.71
C SER A 747 1.23 -18.05 15.90
N PHE A 748 2.01 -18.63 16.81
CA PHE A 748 3.33 -18.14 17.24
C PHE A 748 3.28 -16.89 18.14
N ARG A 749 4.46 -16.36 18.46
CA ARG A 749 4.63 -15.11 19.21
C ARG A 749 3.99 -13.94 18.49
N ILE A 750 3.55 -12.93 19.26
CA ILE A 750 2.90 -11.73 18.71
C ILE A 750 3.82 -11.02 17.71
N ASN A 751 5.12 -10.99 18.00
CA ASN A 751 6.20 -10.67 17.08
C ASN A 751 7.15 -11.88 17.00
N PHE A 752 7.26 -12.48 15.82
CA PHE A 752 8.02 -13.72 15.63
C PHE A 752 9.52 -13.43 15.57
N ASP A 753 9.92 -12.41 14.81
CA ASP A 753 11.32 -12.06 14.56
C ASP A 753 11.96 -11.32 15.74
N ASP A 754 11.18 -10.50 16.46
CA ASP A 754 11.62 -9.77 17.65
C ASP A 754 10.65 -9.95 18.83
N SER A 755 10.83 -11.04 19.55
CA SER A 755 10.05 -11.35 20.76
C SER A 755 10.13 -10.26 21.85
N ALA A 756 11.24 -9.52 21.96
CA ALA A 756 11.38 -8.47 22.97
C ALA A 756 10.52 -7.24 22.62
N LYS A 757 10.50 -6.87 21.33
CA LYS A 757 9.60 -5.85 20.80
C LYS A 757 8.14 -6.25 20.95
N GLY A 758 7.80 -7.51 20.66
CA GLY A 758 6.44 -8.03 20.85
C GLY A 758 5.93 -7.84 22.29
N VAL A 759 6.75 -8.18 23.28
CA VAL A 759 6.42 -7.95 24.70
C VAL A 759 6.32 -6.46 25.04
N LEU A 760 7.19 -5.62 24.46
CA LEU A 760 7.11 -4.16 24.64
C LEU A 760 5.80 -3.60 24.08
N ASP A 761 5.37 -4.04 22.90
CA ASP A 761 4.14 -3.58 22.25
C ASP A 761 2.89 -3.96 23.05
N LEU A 762 2.85 -5.19 23.57
CA LEU A 762 1.80 -5.63 24.49
C LEU A 762 1.78 -4.80 25.79
N LYS A 763 2.95 -4.44 26.32
CA LYS A 763 3.05 -3.53 27.48
C LYS A 763 2.60 -2.12 27.17
N THR A 764 2.85 -1.63 25.96
CA THR A 764 2.40 -0.31 25.50
C THR A 764 0.88 -0.26 25.37
N LEU A 765 0.26 -1.31 24.80
CA LEU A 765 -1.19 -1.47 24.75
C LEU A 765 -1.81 -1.51 26.16
N ASN A 766 -1.16 -2.23 27.07
CA ASN A 766 -1.51 -2.36 28.49
C ASN A 766 -2.95 -2.86 28.74
N VAL A 767 -3.39 -3.85 27.94
CA VAL A 767 -4.70 -4.52 28.06
C VAL A 767 -4.54 -6.03 28.14
N PRO A 768 -5.52 -6.77 28.71
CA PRO A 768 -5.50 -8.23 28.69
C PRO A 768 -5.55 -8.78 27.26
N VAL A 769 -4.68 -9.74 26.95
CA VAL A 769 -4.66 -10.41 25.64
C VAL A 769 -4.85 -11.91 25.82
N MET A 770 -5.95 -12.45 25.28
CA MET A 770 -6.27 -13.88 25.31
C MET A 770 -5.91 -14.59 24.02
N ARG A 771 -5.59 -15.88 24.11
CA ARG A 771 -5.29 -16.72 22.95
C ARG A 771 -6.52 -17.50 22.47
N ALA A 772 -6.92 -17.28 21.22
CA ALA A 772 -7.93 -18.09 20.53
C ALA A 772 -7.27 -19.08 19.56
N VAL A 773 -7.13 -20.33 20.00
CA VAL A 773 -6.41 -21.42 19.32
C VAL A 773 -7.22 -21.94 18.14
N ARG A 774 -6.56 -22.10 16.98
CA ARG A 774 -7.13 -22.62 15.73
C ARG A 774 -6.40 -23.91 15.37
N LEU A 775 -7.03 -25.07 15.59
CA LEU A 775 -6.35 -26.37 15.45
C LEU A 775 -5.93 -26.61 14.00
N TYR A 776 -4.62 -26.74 13.77
CA TYR A 776 -4.07 -26.90 12.44
C TYR A 776 -4.20 -28.35 11.94
N TYR A 777 -4.01 -29.32 12.84
CA TYR A 777 -3.93 -30.75 12.48
C TYR A 777 -5.20 -31.55 12.80
N MET A 778 -6.28 -30.89 13.22
CA MET A 778 -7.46 -31.59 13.74
C MET A 778 -8.76 -30.84 13.41
N PRO A 779 -9.72 -31.48 12.72
CA PRO A 779 -11.04 -30.90 12.49
C PRO A 779 -11.88 -30.89 13.78
N PRO A 780 -12.89 -30.01 13.90
CA PRO A 780 -13.75 -29.94 15.08
C PRO A 780 -14.44 -31.25 15.46
N SER A 781 -14.82 -32.06 14.46
CA SER A 781 -15.47 -33.35 14.68
C SER A 781 -14.55 -34.35 15.39
N LEU A 782 -13.27 -34.35 15.05
CA LEU A 782 -12.26 -35.19 15.69
C LEU A 782 -11.95 -34.69 17.09
N TRP A 783 -11.77 -33.38 17.26
CA TRP A 783 -11.52 -32.75 18.56
C TRP A 783 -12.62 -33.04 19.60
N ARG A 784 -13.89 -33.01 19.18
CA ARG A 784 -15.03 -33.33 20.06
C ARG A 784 -15.04 -34.81 20.51
N ASN A 785 -14.49 -35.71 19.70
CA ASN A 785 -14.49 -37.15 19.97
C ASN A 785 -13.22 -37.61 20.72
N GLU A 786 -12.06 -37.00 20.44
CA GLU A 786 -10.77 -37.31 21.06
C GLU A 786 -10.45 -36.38 22.24
N THR A 787 -11.11 -36.63 23.37
CA THR A 787 -11.03 -35.76 24.55
C THR A 787 -9.78 -35.94 25.44
N SER A 788 -8.88 -36.89 25.13
CA SER A 788 -7.75 -37.22 26.02
C SER A 788 -6.60 -36.23 25.97
N HIS A 789 -6.43 -35.48 24.87
CA HIS A 789 -5.29 -34.57 24.68
C HIS A 789 -5.69 -33.09 24.52
N GLY A 790 -6.93 -32.78 24.12
CA GLY A 790 -7.39 -31.40 23.93
C GLY A 790 -6.75 -30.74 22.71
N ILE A 791 -5.55 -30.19 22.84
CA ILE A 791 -4.77 -29.59 21.74
C ILE A 791 -3.73 -30.62 21.27
N SER A 792 -3.53 -30.76 19.96
CA SER A 792 -2.52 -31.67 19.41
C SER A 792 -1.12 -31.34 19.94
N ILE A 793 -0.29 -32.36 20.16
CA ILE A 793 1.12 -32.17 20.57
C ILE A 793 1.88 -31.32 19.54
N MET A 794 1.51 -31.44 18.27
CA MET A 794 2.10 -30.64 17.19
C MET A 794 1.71 -29.15 17.32
N ASP A 795 0.47 -28.85 17.74
CA ASP A 795 -0.04 -27.49 17.91
C ASP A 795 0.45 -26.81 19.20
N LEU A 796 0.65 -27.59 20.28
CA LEU A 796 0.95 -27.05 21.62
C LEU A 796 2.16 -26.11 21.65
N GLY A 797 3.24 -26.47 20.95
CA GLY A 797 4.48 -25.69 20.97
C GLY A 797 4.29 -24.26 20.46
N PHE A 798 3.74 -24.13 19.25
CA PHE A 798 3.65 -22.84 18.58
C PHE A 798 2.33 -22.09 18.82
N GLN A 799 1.24 -22.78 19.19
CA GLN A 799 -0.05 -22.13 19.44
C GLN A 799 -0.30 -21.77 20.90
N VAL A 800 0.41 -22.40 21.84
CA VAL A 800 0.25 -22.17 23.29
C VAL A 800 1.58 -21.75 23.91
N GLY A 801 2.61 -22.60 23.81
CA GLY A 801 3.89 -22.37 24.50
C GLY A 801 4.59 -21.07 24.08
N LEU A 802 4.61 -20.75 22.79
CA LEU A 802 5.22 -19.50 22.30
C LEU A 802 4.44 -18.23 22.74
N PRO A 803 3.12 -18.11 22.53
CA PRO A 803 2.33 -16.98 23.04
C PRO A 803 2.40 -16.77 24.56
N GLU A 804 2.47 -17.84 25.35
CA GLU A 804 2.58 -17.74 26.82
C GLU A 804 3.86 -17.01 27.24
N LEU A 805 4.95 -17.14 26.47
CA LEU A 805 6.20 -16.43 26.72
C LEU A 805 6.10 -14.92 26.45
N ASP A 806 5.09 -14.48 25.71
CA ASP A 806 4.78 -13.06 25.51
C ASP A 806 3.83 -12.51 26.59
N GLY A 807 3.29 -13.38 27.45
CA GLY A 807 2.27 -13.04 28.44
C GLY A 807 0.84 -13.10 27.91
N ILE A 808 0.61 -13.73 26.75
CA ILE A 808 -0.74 -13.99 26.23
C ILE A 808 -1.36 -15.16 27.02
N ILE A 809 -2.58 -14.98 27.51
CA ILE A 809 -3.20 -15.85 28.51
C ILE A 809 -4.39 -16.65 27.95
N ASP A 810 -4.91 -17.57 28.77
CA ASP A 810 -6.16 -18.31 28.56
C ASP A 810 -6.33 -18.89 27.13
N PRO A 811 -5.48 -19.85 26.70
CA PRO A 811 -5.62 -20.51 25.41
C PRO A 811 -6.92 -21.32 25.33
N ILE A 812 -7.81 -20.95 24.41
CA ILE A 812 -9.09 -21.65 24.17
C ILE A 812 -9.21 -22.00 22.70
N VAL A 813 -9.56 -23.25 22.41
CA VAL A 813 -9.77 -23.75 21.04
C VAL A 813 -11.07 -23.16 20.48
N ILE A 814 -11.01 -22.41 19.39
CA ILE A 814 -12.20 -21.81 18.76
C ILE A 814 -12.56 -22.42 17.40
N ALA A 815 -11.61 -23.10 16.74
CA ALA A 815 -11.78 -23.64 15.40
C ALA A 815 -10.83 -24.82 15.13
N GLY A 816 -11.08 -25.58 14.07
CA GLY A 816 -10.14 -26.56 13.54
C GLY A 816 -10.22 -26.71 12.02
N LYS A 817 -9.10 -27.00 11.36
CA LYS A 817 -9.05 -27.16 9.89
C LYS A 817 -9.84 -28.39 9.42
N ASN A 818 -10.67 -28.20 8.40
CA ASN A 818 -11.34 -29.28 7.69
C ASN A 818 -10.34 -30.08 6.85
N ALA A 819 -10.52 -31.40 6.78
CA ALA A 819 -9.58 -32.29 6.09
C ALA A 819 -9.68 -32.24 4.55
N SER A 820 -10.80 -31.74 4.01
CA SER A 820 -11.04 -31.72 2.56
C SER A 820 -10.61 -30.43 1.86
N ASP A 821 -10.75 -29.28 2.52
CA ASP A 821 -10.51 -27.95 1.92
C ASP A 821 -9.63 -27.04 2.79
N TYR A 822 -9.12 -27.55 3.92
CA TYR A 822 -8.23 -26.84 4.86
C TYR A 822 -8.79 -25.53 5.43
N GLU A 823 -10.09 -25.28 5.31
CA GLU A 823 -10.78 -24.13 5.91
C GLU A 823 -10.98 -24.33 7.43
N TYR A 824 -10.88 -23.27 8.22
CA TYR A 824 -11.15 -23.33 9.65
C TYR A 824 -12.65 -23.37 9.92
N LEU A 825 -13.11 -24.47 10.50
CA LEU A 825 -14.50 -24.63 10.92
C LEU A 825 -14.67 -24.18 12.38
N PRO A 826 -15.64 -23.28 12.67
CA PRO A 826 -15.85 -22.78 14.02
C PRO A 826 -16.36 -23.85 14.99
N ILE A 827 -16.01 -23.69 16.26
CA ILE A 827 -16.53 -24.45 17.40
C ILE A 827 -17.37 -23.51 18.26
N ASP A 828 -18.65 -23.37 17.88
CA ASP A 828 -19.58 -22.39 18.44
C ASP A 828 -19.59 -22.33 19.98
N GLU A 829 -19.63 -23.49 20.64
CA GLU A 829 -19.66 -23.55 22.10
C GLU A 829 -18.40 -22.98 22.76
N GLN A 830 -17.25 -23.07 22.08
CA GLN A 830 -15.99 -22.51 22.55
C GLN A 830 -15.86 -21.04 22.19
N ILE A 831 -16.28 -20.61 20.99
CA ILE A 831 -16.33 -19.20 20.61
C ILE A 831 -17.17 -18.42 21.61
N ASN A 832 -18.38 -18.90 21.94
CA ASN A 832 -19.22 -18.27 22.95
C ASN A 832 -18.51 -18.18 24.31
N TRP A 833 -17.78 -19.23 24.72
CA TRP A 833 -17.04 -19.23 25.98
C TRP A 833 -15.85 -18.26 25.97
N THR A 834 -15.11 -18.17 24.86
CA THR A 834 -14.04 -17.19 24.66
C THR A 834 -14.58 -15.76 24.76
N CYS A 835 -15.72 -15.47 24.12
CA CYS A 835 -16.38 -14.17 24.20
C CYS A 835 -16.78 -13.83 25.65
N ASP A 836 -17.42 -14.75 26.37
CA ASP A 836 -17.81 -14.52 27.78
C ASP A 836 -16.60 -14.20 28.68
N ARG A 837 -15.45 -14.85 28.42
CA ARG A 837 -14.21 -14.63 29.16
C ARG A 837 -13.53 -13.30 28.81
N ILE A 838 -13.38 -12.97 27.53
CA ILE A 838 -12.73 -11.71 27.16
C ILE A 838 -13.57 -10.50 27.62
N ILE A 839 -14.90 -10.61 27.56
CA ILE A 839 -15.81 -9.59 28.08
C ILE A 839 -15.61 -9.43 29.59
N SER A 840 -15.40 -10.52 30.33
CA SER A 840 -15.09 -10.46 31.76
C SER A 840 -13.75 -9.75 32.03
N TRP A 841 -12.75 -9.96 31.18
CA TRP A 841 -11.47 -9.24 31.25
C TRP A 841 -11.62 -7.75 30.91
N GLY A 842 -12.33 -7.41 29.83
CA GLY A 842 -12.61 -6.03 29.42
C GLY A 842 -13.40 -5.27 30.49
N ASN A 843 -14.35 -5.90 31.17
CA ASN A 843 -15.07 -5.27 32.29
C ASN A 843 -14.18 -4.95 33.51
N LEU A 844 -13.01 -5.58 33.65
CA LEU A 844 -12.06 -5.23 34.72
C LEU A 844 -11.29 -3.94 34.39
N SER A 845 -11.04 -3.66 33.11
CA SER A 845 -10.33 -2.46 32.64
C SER A 845 -11.27 -1.30 32.36
N HIS A 846 -12.48 -1.56 31.86
CA HIS A 846 -13.46 -0.54 31.48
C HIS A 846 -13.88 0.34 32.66
N VAL A 847 -13.85 1.66 32.47
CA VAL A 847 -14.14 2.64 33.53
C VAL A 847 -15.21 3.64 33.05
N PRO A 848 -16.50 3.41 33.37
CA PRO A 848 -17.55 4.38 33.03
C PRO A 848 -17.46 5.70 33.81
N ASN A 849 -16.70 5.73 34.92
CA ASN A 849 -16.50 6.91 35.77
C ASN A 849 -15.16 6.81 36.52
N GLU A 850 -14.20 7.69 36.18
CA GLU A 850 -12.84 7.68 36.75
C GLU A 850 -12.83 7.83 38.27
N ASP A 851 -13.79 8.56 38.84
CA ASP A 851 -13.84 8.85 40.28
C ASP A 851 -14.25 7.63 41.14
N LYS A 852 -14.71 6.53 40.52
CA LYS A 852 -15.21 5.33 41.23
C LYS A 852 -14.60 4.01 40.76
N LYS A 853 -13.42 4.07 40.13
CA LYS A 853 -12.78 2.96 39.39
C LYS A 853 -12.70 1.61 40.14
N ASN A 854 -12.58 1.62 41.47
CA ASN A 854 -12.42 0.41 42.28
C ASN A 854 -13.56 0.15 43.28
N GLU A 855 -14.58 1.01 43.34
CA GLU A 855 -15.64 0.90 44.36
C GLU A 855 -16.56 -0.31 44.13
N ASP A 856 -16.86 -0.59 42.86
CA ASP A 856 -17.81 -1.64 42.47
C ASP A 856 -17.14 -2.99 42.15
N LYS A 857 -15.81 -3.02 42.08
CA LYS A 857 -15.04 -4.23 41.76
C LYS A 857 -15.04 -5.20 42.96
N LYS A 858 -15.21 -6.50 42.66
CA LYS A 858 -15.26 -7.57 43.66
C LYS A 858 -14.20 -8.62 43.37
N ILE A 859 -13.34 -8.90 44.34
CA ILE A 859 -12.32 -9.95 44.27
C ILE A 859 -12.67 -11.10 45.22
N ALA A 860 -12.60 -12.33 44.73
CA ALA A 860 -12.65 -13.53 45.55
C ALA A 860 -11.24 -14.11 45.72
N MET A 861 -10.72 -14.10 46.96
CA MET A 861 -9.43 -14.73 47.27
C MET A 861 -9.66 -16.15 47.80
N ILE A 862 -9.33 -17.15 46.98
CA ILE A 862 -9.48 -18.56 47.33
C ILE A 862 -8.13 -19.09 47.82
N TYR A 863 -8.10 -19.62 49.04
CA TYR A 863 -6.93 -20.31 49.58
C TYR A 863 -7.28 -21.76 49.95
N TYR A 864 -6.30 -22.65 49.80
CA TYR A 864 -6.45 -24.10 50.00
C TYR A 864 -5.65 -24.58 51.22
N ASN A 865 -5.98 -25.77 51.73
CA ASN A 865 -5.24 -26.49 52.78
C ASN A 865 -5.06 -25.74 54.12
N HIS A 866 -6.06 -24.97 54.55
CA HIS A 866 -6.01 -24.34 55.87
C HIS A 866 -6.49 -25.29 56.97
N GLY A 867 -5.54 -25.77 57.76
CA GLY A 867 -5.72 -26.80 58.79
C GLY A 867 -4.87 -28.02 58.46
N GLY A 868 -3.78 -28.22 59.21
CA GLY A 868 -2.81 -29.31 59.01
C GLY A 868 -3.52 -30.65 58.93
N GLY A 869 -3.32 -31.37 57.82
CA GLY A 869 -4.04 -32.60 57.52
C GLY A 869 -3.75 -33.19 56.14
N LYS A 870 -3.11 -32.41 55.25
CA LYS A 870 -2.52 -32.89 53.99
C LYS A 870 -1.19 -32.17 53.73
N ASP A 871 -0.26 -32.34 54.66
CA ASP A 871 1.11 -31.84 54.48
C ASP A 871 1.74 -32.60 53.27
N ASN A 872 2.46 -31.92 52.37
CA ASN A 872 3.12 -32.42 51.15
C ASN A 872 2.33 -32.57 49.83
N ILE A 873 1.21 -31.85 49.60
CA ILE A 873 0.61 -31.79 48.25
C ILE A 873 1.34 -30.76 47.33
N GLY A 874 2.12 -29.84 47.90
CA GLY A 874 2.96 -28.90 47.14
C GLY A 874 3.80 -28.00 48.05
N ALA A 875 4.91 -27.47 47.53
CA ALA A 875 5.78 -26.52 48.23
C ALA A 875 5.62 -25.11 47.63
N CYS A 876 4.81 -24.26 48.26
CA CYS A 876 4.58 -22.89 47.78
C CYS A 876 5.49 -21.85 48.45
N TYR A 877 6.10 -22.15 49.60
CA TYR A 877 6.92 -21.20 50.39
C TYR A 877 6.24 -19.84 50.66
N VAL A 878 4.90 -19.77 50.60
CA VAL A 878 4.11 -18.56 50.85
C VAL A 878 3.57 -18.59 52.28
N ASN A 879 3.80 -17.50 53.02
CA ASN A 879 3.13 -17.29 54.30
C ASN A 879 1.74 -16.71 54.08
N VAL A 880 0.75 -17.59 53.89
CA VAL A 880 -0.59 -17.24 53.39
C VAL A 880 -1.28 -16.13 54.22
N PRO A 881 -1.38 -16.20 55.57
CA PRO A 881 -2.12 -15.17 56.31
C PRO A 881 -1.48 -13.76 56.25
N PRO A 882 -0.16 -13.58 56.45
CA PRO A 882 0.51 -12.29 56.22
C PRO A 882 0.41 -11.79 54.78
N SER A 883 0.53 -12.67 53.79
CA SER A 883 0.36 -12.28 52.38
C SER A 883 -1.05 -11.73 52.11
N LEU A 884 -2.10 -12.40 52.60
CA LEU A 884 -3.48 -11.93 52.47
C LEU A 884 -3.69 -10.58 53.18
N LYS A 885 -3.13 -10.40 54.38
CA LYS A 885 -3.18 -9.12 55.09
C LYS A 885 -2.54 -8.00 54.26
N ASN A 886 -1.35 -8.23 53.70
CA ASN A 886 -0.64 -7.23 52.90
C ASN A 886 -1.43 -6.87 51.63
N ILE A 887 -2.03 -7.85 50.95
CA ILE A 887 -2.86 -7.62 49.76
C ILE A 887 -4.08 -6.77 50.13
N VAL A 888 -4.81 -7.12 51.19
CA VAL A 888 -5.99 -6.35 51.64
C VAL A 888 -5.60 -4.92 52.03
N SER A 889 -4.47 -4.73 52.71
CA SER A 889 -3.96 -3.39 53.03
C SER A 889 -3.69 -2.56 51.77
N ALA A 890 -2.97 -3.12 50.78
CA ALA A 890 -2.67 -2.43 49.53
C ALA A 890 -3.93 -2.11 48.70
N MET A 891 -4.92 -3.01 48.71
CA MET A 891 -6.22 -2.77 48.07
C MET A 891 -6.95 -1.59 48.72
N ASN A 892 -6.91 -1.48 50.04
CA ASN A 892 -7.53 -0.37 50.77
C ASN A 892 -6.87 0.98 50.42
N GLU A 893 -5.54 0.99 50.37
CA GLU A 893 -4.77 2.17 49.95
C GLU A 893 -5.06 2.58 48.50
N SER A 894 -5.46 1.61 47.66
CA SER A 894 -5.79 1.82 46.25
C SER A 894 -7.29 2.11 45.99
N GLY A 895 -8.08 2.42 47.02
CA GLY A 895 -9.47 2.89 46.88
C GLY A 895 -10.54 1.81 46.69
N TRP A 896 -10.28 0.56 47.09
CA TRP A 896 -11.30 -0.50 47.09
C TRP A 896 -12.23 -0.40 48.31
N GLN A 897 -13.55 -0.57 48.11
CA GLN A 897 -14.53 -0.48 49.20
C GLN A 897 -14.46 -1.68 50.15
N ASN A 898 -14.31 -1.39 51.44
CA ASN A 898 -14.10 -2.38 52.50
C ASN A 898 -15.41 -2.98 53.02
N THR A 899 -15.90 -4.05 52.38
CA THR A 899 -16.86 -4.95 53.01
C THR A 899 -16.35 -6.39 52.95
N VAL A 900 -15.46 -6.76 53.88
CA VAL A 900 -14.99 -8.15 54.00
C VAL A 900 -16.14 -9.03 54.52
N GLN A 901 -16.81 -9.75 53.61
CA GLN A 901 -17.77 -10.79 53.99
C GLN A 901 -17.02 -12.11 54.22
N ASN A 902 -16.67 -12.39 55.48
CA ASN A 902 -16.10 -13.69 55.85
C ASN A 902 -17.19 -14.78 55.80
N GLN A 903 -17.34 -15.45 54.65
CA GLN A 903 -18.05 -16.73 54.58
C GLN A 903 -17.05 -17.88 54.71
N VAL A 904 -16.97 -18.46 55.91
CA VAL A 904 -16.25 -19.73 56.13
C VAL A 904 -17.13 -20.86 55.61
N VAL A 905 -16.92 -21.30 54.36
CA VAL A 905 -17.55 -22.51 53.84
C VAL A 905 -16.81 -23.73 54.40
N ARG A 906 -17.19 -24.19 55.61
CA ARG A 906 -16.83 -25.53 56.08
C ARG A 906 -17.69 -26.56 55.35
N LYS A 907 -17.20 -27.10 54.23
CA LYS A 907 -17.81 -28.30 53.64
C LYS A 907 -17.14 -29.55 54.22
N THR A 908 -17.77 -30.12 55.24
CA THR A 908 -17.74 -31.56 55.48
C THR A 908 -18.38 -32.26 54.29
N GLY A 909 -17.57 -32.99 53.53
CA GLY A 909 -17.89 -34.05 52.57
C GLY A 909 -19.16 -33.92 51.71
N VAL A 910 -19.03 -33.42 50.48
CA VAL A 910 -19.83 -33.87 49.32
C VAL A 910 -18.99 -33.72 48.04
N ILE A 911 -19.01 -34.76 47.23
CA ILE A 911 -18.36 -34.98 45.93
C ILE A 911 -18.52 -33.79 44.97
N LEU A 912 -17.42 -33.36 44.35
CA LEU A 912 -17.39 -32.49 43.17
C LEU A 912 -18.11 -33.19 42.01
N LYS A 913 -19.36 -32.79 41.72
CA LYS A 913 -19.94 -32.93 40.39
C LYS A 913 -20.08 -31.55 39.76
N ARG A 914 -19.71 -31.52 38.47
CA ARG A 914 -19.62 -30.41 37.52
C ARG A 914 -20.83 -29.48 37.54
N HIS A 915 -20.55 -28.21 37.18
CA HIS A 915 -21.45 -27.09 36.86
C HIS A 915 -22.17 -26.43 38.05
N LEU A 916 -21.93 -25.14 38.29
CA LEU A 916 -22.92 -24.11 37.96
C LEU A 916 -22.43 -22.67 38.20
N TRP A 917 -22.77 -21.84 37.22
CA TRP A 917 -22.92 -20.39 37.26
C TRP A 917 -24.28 -20.00 37.89
N CYS A 918 -24.46 -18.69 38.07
CA CYS A 918 -25.73 -17.94 38.11
C CYS A 918 -26.57 -17.79 39.40
N VAL A 919 -26.56 -16.53 39.86
CA VAL A 919 -27.73 -15.63 40.03
C VAL A 919 -28.78 -16.00 41.09
N LEU A 920 -28.80 -15.17 42.13
CA LEU A 920 -29.90 -14.96 43.05
C LEU A 920 -31.18 -14.58 42.29
N LYS A 921 -32.18 -15.47 42.29
CA LYS A 921 -33.59 -15.08 42.18
C LYS A 921 -34.44 -15.90 43.15
N ASN A 922 -35.28 -15.15 43.87
CA ASN A 922 -36.28 -15.57 44.85
C ASN A 922 -37.02 -16.86 44.51
N SER A 923 -37.17 -17.75 45.49
CA SER A 923 -38.48 -18.28 45.87
C SER A 923 -38.41 -19.00 47.21
N ASN A 924 -39.36 -18.67 48.08
CA ASN A 924 -39.66 -19.36 49.32
C ASN A 924 -39.97 -20.85 49.05
N GLN A 925 -39.24 -21.77 49.69
CA GLN A 925 -39.84 -23.02 50.17
C GLN A 925 -38.98 -23.69 51.25
N LYS A 926 -39.59 -23.80 52.45
CA LYS A 926 -39.11 -24.60 53.59
C LYS A 926 -39.09 -26.08 53.22
N TYR A 927 -38.01 -26.79 53.54
CA TYR A 927 -38.10 -28.20 53.95
C TYR A 927 -37.11 -28.53 55.07
N ARG A 928 -37.62 -29.33 56.01
CA ARG A 928 -37.14 -29.63 57.36
C ARG A 928 -35.87 -30.47 57.41
N GLU A 929 -35.08 -30.22 58.45
CA GLU A 929 -34.09 -31.14 59.02
C GLU A 929 -34.75 -32.45 59.48
N ASP A 930 -34.04 -33.56 59.33
CA ASP A 930 -34.05 -34.62 60.34
C ASP A 930 -32.66 -35.25 60.42
N THR A 931 -32.07 -35.16 61.61
CA THR A 931 -30.76 -35.71 61.97
C THR A 931 -30.97 -36.91 62.90
N SER A 932 -30.31 -38.03 62.60
CA SER A 932 -29.86 -39.06 63.55
C SER A 932 -29.19 -40.17 62.74
N SER A 933 -28.17 -40.91 63.17
CA SER A 933 -27.26 -40.82 64.30
C SER A 933 -26.20 -41.93 64.07
N GLN A 934 -25.04 -41.78 64.71
CA GLN A 934 -24.08 -42.83 65.09
C GLN A 934 -23.28 -43.59 64.02
N GLY A 935 -21.95 -43.65 64.26
CA GLY A 935 -21.10 -44.68 63.67
C GLY A 935 -19.60 -44.36 63.61
N LYS A 936 -18.94 -44.17 64.76
CA LYS A 936 -17.47 -44.21 64.85
C LYS A 936 -16.94 -45.58 64.40
N LYS A 937 -15.84 -45.63 63.61
CA LYS A 937 -14.67 -46.52 63.86
C LYS A 937 -13.50 -46.31 62.87
N HIS A 938 -12.32 -46.11 63.49
CA HIS A 938 -10.93 -46.49 63.15
C HIS A 938 -10.31 -46.13 61.77
N CYS A 939 -9.27 -45.28 61.77
CA CYS A 939 -7.81 -45.59 61.75
C CYS A 939 -7.36 -46.12 60.37
N SER A 940 -6.30 -45.65 59.70
CA SER A 940 -5.01 -45.12 60.18
C SER A 940 -4.16 -44.72 58.96
N TYR A 941 -3.35 -43.67 59.16
CA TYR A 941 -2.22 -43.12 58.37
C TYR A 941 -2.45 -42.66 56.92
#